data_AF-A0AAE9GV51-F1
#
_entry.id   AF-A0AAE9GV51-F1
#
_cell.length_a   1.000
_cell.length_b   1.000
_cell.length_c   1.000
_cell.angle_alpha   90.00
_cell.angle_beta   90.00
_cell.angle_gamma   90.00
#
_symmetry.space_group_name_H-M   'P 1'
#
loop_
_entity.id
_entity.type
_entity.pdbx_description
1 polymer ?
#
loop_
_entity_poly.entity_id
_entity_poly.type
_entity_poly.pdbx_seq_one_letter_code
_entity_poly.pdbx_strand_id
1 'polypeptide(L)'
;MPAVILCVSIMLARFLHSGKFWLKLIIFGGFTMLLLALGLYTALYQMFDAAKIQTLLNEGIEGSGRSVRFDAQIGRSWFPRPTVTLRNLTLSKPHSSATALHIDEMKIGLAWRNLFGGGTLIEKWVVNRADVELFRDAEGRWSLQDLWAARGRPLQINRLIINDSRLNLYLPTHSYRFSKLSLNSRDLQAPDKPFTFGGSAESSRRGSIAWQSSGTLNLENHTWAVPDLHIEAEAERWETSAKLTADADLSWQPDARNLRVANLRISADSPEHNLHLSAQSPLITRQNELTQINELSSVFTAGTAQTGQWDGTLSLNKISLRPTVATLAEFSINGSHKIGAVQTSFTASGPLQWQQAQGWKISALNLSTLQDNPATTPRQRFVSQLQGALTLSANRRQWQTSLQGLFDRQPAAIEAAYSADAAPAKLSGSLKLARLNLAPYFNMAAPAGIRYPELLQQAATPEIEAQIQIGSLTLPGGLQADDFTTRMFANRERIALTALSAGLYGGRTEGGISMANTSPPVYHLQQAADNVLIRPLLQDLLGYHNISGTGNAIIDITARGDNRKSLTQTLAGSLQLNVADGAMIGFDMRNILSRASDNAAIGGYSTDVQTPFSRFSMSSDISGGISRHDNTELVSDTLLISSSGSIDFNTQMLSESLLIRNARNRSAKPVPLKITGPAENPSVTLDYPRLTLGLNTPEEKRRALAETLKEQWQWLKQSRTLSDGLRHTP
;
A
#
# COMPACT_ATOMS: atom_id res chain seq x y z
N MET A 1 -92.06 -47.08 -11.20
CA MET A 1 -91.65 -48.37 -10.59
C MET A 1 -90.73 -48.11 -9.39
N PRO A 2 -91.28 -47.75 -8.21
CA PRO A 2 -90.48 -47.41 -7.02
C PRO A 2 -90.27 -48.60 -6.06
N ALA A 3 -90.91 -49.76 -6.31
CA ALA A 3 -90.92 -50.89 -5.39
C ALA A 3 -89.65 -51.76 -5.40
N VAL A 4 -88.83 -51.69 -6.47
CA VAL A 4 -87.60 -52.51 -6.60
C VAL A 4 -86.40 -51.83 -5.91
N ILE A 5 -86.36 -50.50 -5.87
CA ILE A 5 -85.25 -49.73 -5.29
C ILE A 5 -85.33 -49.75 -3.75
N LEU A 6 -86.52 -49.67 -3.17
CA LEU A 6 -86.69 -49.71 -1.71
C LEU A 6 -86.33 -51.10 -1.11
N CYS A 7 -86.58 -52.18 -1.86
CA CYS A 7 -86.27 -53.54 -1.42
C CYS A 7 -84.75 -53.81 -1.42
N VAL A 8 -84.00 -53.25 -2.38
CA VAL A 8 -82.53 -53.36 -2.44
C VAL A 8 -81.87 -52.48 -1.37
N SER A 9 -82.38 -51.28 -1.08
CA SER A 9 -81.84 -50.40 -0.03
C SER A 9 -82.07 -50.92 1.39
N ILE A 10 -83.23 -51.53 1.69
CA ILE A 10 -83.51 -52.14 3.01
C ILE A 10 -82.70 -53.44 3.19
N MET A 11 -82.47 -54.20 2.12
CA MET A 11 -81.66 -55.42 2.15
C MET A 11 -80.15 -55.10 2.29
N LEU A 12 -79.64 -54.03 1.67
CA LEU A 12 -78.27 -53.54 1.89
C LEU A 12 -78.06 -52.97 3.31
N ALA A 13 -79.02 -52.20 3.84
CA ALA A 13 -78.93 -51.62 5.18
C ALA A 13 -78.93 -52.69 6.29
N ARG A 14 -79.72 -53.77 6.14
CA ARG A 14 -79.71 -54.91 7.07
C ARG A 14 -78.44 -55.76 6.99
N PHE A 15 -77.79 -55.82 5.82
CA PHE A 15 -76.49 -56.47 5.66
C PHE A 15 -75.35 -55.68 6.34
N LEU A 16 -75.39 -54.35 6.29
CA LEU A 16 -74.36 -53.47 6.85
C LEU A 16 -74.42 -53.29 8.40
N HIS A 17 -75.53 -53.65 9.06
CA HIS A 17 -75.69 -53.59 10.53
C HIS A 17 -75.47 -54.93 11.26
N SER A 18 -75.08 -55.98 10.55
CA SER A 18 -74.74 -57.27 11.14
C SER A 18 -73.28 -57.28 11.59
N GLY A 19 -73.02 -57.49 12.89
CA GLY A 19 -71.66 -57.70 13.40
C GLY A 19 -70.92 -58.84 12.69
N LYS A 20 -71.64 -59.80 12.10
CA LYS A 20 -71.06 -60.88 11.28
C LYS A 20 -70.64 -60.42 9.88
N PHE A 21 -71.25 -59.39 9.31
CA PHE A 21 -70.83 -58.82 8.01
C PHE A 21 -69.56 -57.99 8.17
N TRP A 22 -69.49 -57.10 9.15
CA TRP A 22 -68.26 -56.36 9.45
C TRP A 22 -67.13 -57.28 9.91
N LEU A 23 -67.41 -58.33 10.70
CA LEU A 23 -66.41 -59.34 11.03
C LEU A 23 -65.94 -60.11 9.78
N LYS A 24 -66.83 -60.51 8.87
CA LYS A 24 -66.45 -61.14 7.60
C LYS A 24 -65.69 -60.17 6.69
N LEU A 25 -66.05 -58.90 6.65
CA LEU A 25 -65.38 -57.90 5.83
C LEU A 25 -64.00 -57.53 6.39
N ILE A 26 -63.83 -57.50 7.71
CA ILE A 26 -62.53 -57.32 8.38
C ILE A 26 -61.67 -58.58 8.21
N ILE A 27 -62.24 -59.79 8.35
CA ILE A 27 -61.49 -61.04 8.20
C ILE A 27 -61.13 -61.29 6.72
N PHE A 28 -62.09 -61.22 5.80
CA PHE A 28 -61.81 -61.37 4.36
C PHE A 28 -60.98 -60.20 3.84
N GLY A 29 -61.31 -58.96 4.18
CA GLY A 29 -60.54 -57.78 3.81
C GLY A 29 -59.12 -57.82 4.36
N GLY A 30 -58.95 -58.17 5.64
CA GLY A 30 -57.66 -58.39 6.28
C GLY A 30 -56.89 -59.55 5.67
N PHE A 31 -57.55 -60.65 5.32
CA PHE A 31 -56.93 -61.80 4.66
C PHE A 31 -56.51 -61.47 3.21
N THR A 32 -57.34 -60.76 2.44
CA THR A 32 -56.96 -60.26 1.10
C THR A 32 -55.83 -59.25 1.18
N MET A 33 -55.82 -58.37 2.18
CA MET A 33 -54.75 -57.41 2.39
C MET A 33 -53.45 -58.11 2.80
N LEU A 34 -53.53 -59.15 3.63
CA LEU A 34 -52.41 -59.99 4.02
C LEU A 34 -51.87 -60.80 2.83
N LEU A 35 -52.73 -61.37 1.99
CA LEU A 35 -52.34 -62.05 0.76
C LEU A 35 -51.73 -61.09 -0.27
N LEU A 36 -52.28 -59.88 -0.42
CA LEU A 36 -51.70 -58.83 -1.24
C LEU A 36 -50.34 -58.40 -0.69
N ALA A 37 -50.23 -58.20 0.62
CA ALA A 37 -48.96 -57.84 1.27
C ALA A 37 -47.92 -58.97 1.11
N LEU A 38 -48.33 -60.23 1.26
CA LEU A 38 -47.47 -61.40 1.06
C LEU A 38 -47.07 -61.55 -0.41
N GLY A 39 -48.01 -61.37 -1.34
CA GLY A 39 -47.76 -61.42 -2.79
C GLY A 39 -46.85 -60.29 -3.26
N LEU A 40 -47.04 -59.07 -2.73
CA LEU A 40 -46.12 -57.96 -2.91
C LEU A 40 -44.75 -58.30 -2.31
N TYR A 41 -44.70 -58.83 -1.09
CA TYR A 41 -43.45 -59.21 -0.42
C TYR A 41 -42.67 -60.25 -1.22
N THR A 42 -43.30 -61.31 -1.70
CA THR A 42 -42.67 -62.35 -2.52
C THR A 42 -42.22 -61.80 -3.88
N ALA A 43 -43.04 -60.97 -4.54
CA ALA A 43 -42.68 -60.31 -5.79
C ALA A 43 -41.44 -59.40 -5.63
N LEU A 44 -41.31 -58.69 -4.50
CA LEU A 44 -40.14 -57.85 -4.17
C LEU A 44 -38.85 -58.68 -4.17
N TYR A 45 -38.89 -59.88 -3.58
CA TYR A 45 -37.73 -60.78 -3.51
C TYR A 45 -37.41 -61.41 -4.86
N GLN A 46 -38.42 -61.76 -5.66
CA GLN A 46 -38.20 -62.36 -6.98
C GLN A 46 -37.64 -61.37 -8.00
N MET A 47 -38.07 -60.11 -7.90
CA MET A 47 -37.67 -59.03 -8.80
C MET A 47 -36.33 -58.41 -8.42
N PHE A 48 -36.07 -58.18 -7.13
CA PHE A 48 -34.81 -57.66 -6.62
C PHE A 48 -34.02 -58.77 -5.92
N ASP A 49 -33.50 -59.69 -6.72
CA ASP A 49 -32.57 -60.71 -6.26
C ASP A 49 -31.12 -60.18 -6.31
N ALA A 50 -30.37 -60.40 -5.23
CA ALA A 50 -28.99 -59.94 -5.11
C ALA A 50 -28.10 -60.56 -6.20
N ALA A 51 -28.29 -61.84 -6.53
CA ALA A 51 -27.50 -62.51 -7.57
C ALA A 51 -27.74 -61.90 -8.97
N LYS A 52 -29.01 -61.58 -9.28
CA LYS A 52 -29.37 -60.91 -10.55
C LYS A 52 -28.78 -59.50 -10.63
N ILE A 53 -28.87 -58.73 -9.54
CA ILE A 53 -28.30 -57.38 -9.48
C ILE A 53 -26.77 -57.42 -9.62
N GLN A 54 -26.10 -58.37 -8.98
CA GLN A 54 -24.66 -58.57 -9.12
C GLN A 54 -24.27 -58.90 -10.57
N THR A 55 -25.06 -59.72 -11.25
CA THR A 55 -24.85 -60.07 -12.66
C THR A 55 -25.01 -58.82 -13.55
N LEU A 56 -26.11 -58.07 -13.37
CA LEU A 56 -26.37 -56.82 -14.10
C LEU A 56 -25.28 -55.75 -13.88
N LEU A 57 -24.79 -55.62 -12.64
CA LEU A 57 -23.70 -54.69 -12.33
C LEU A 57 -22.40 -55.11 -13.01
N ASN A 58 -22.08 -56.41 -13.01
CA ASN A 58 -20.88 -56.95 -13.65
C ASN A 58 -20.93 -56.80 -15.17
N GLU A 59 -22.08 -57.06 -15.79
CA GLU A 59 -22.31 -56.81 -17.23
C GLU A 59 -22.15 -55.32 -17.57
N GLY A 60 -22.66 -54.42 -16.72
CA GLY A 60 -22.56 -52.98 -16.92
C GLY A 60 -21.14 -52.42 -16.84
N ILE A 61 -20.20 -53.14 -16.23
CA ILE A 61 -18.77 -52.78 -16.17
C ILE A 61 -17.89 -53.74 -16.99
N GLU A 62 -18.49 -54.59 -17.82
CA GLU A 62 -17.75 -55.53 -18.65
C GLU A 62 -16.80 -54.79 -19.60
N GLY A 63 -15.55 -55.24 -19.69
CA GLY A 63 -14.50 -54.56 -20.47
C GLY A 63 -13.76 -53.41 -19.76
N SER A 64 -14.20 -52.99 -18.56
CA SER A 64 -13.48 -51.98 -17.74
C SER A 64 -12.27 -52.54 -16.97
N GLY A 65 -12.18 -53.86 -16.84
CA GLY A 65 -11.18 -54.53 -15.99
C GLY A 65 -11.44 -54.37 -14.48
N ARG A 66 -12.63 -53.93 -14.07
CA ARG A 66 -13.00 -53.72 -12.66
C ARG A 66 -13.89 -54.82 -12.11
N SER A 67 -14.10 -54.80 -10.80
CA SER A 67 -15.11 -55.62 -10.11
C SER A 67 -15.98 -54.75 -9.22
N VAL A 68 -17.28 -55.05 -9.15
CA VAL A 68 -18.25 -54.43 -8.22
C VAL A 68 -18.63 -55.46 -7.17
N ARG A 69 -18.71 -55.05 -5.90
CA ARG A 69 -19.18 -55.90 -4.80
C ARG A 69 -20.10 -55.09 -3.88
N PHE A 70 -21.07 -55.74 -3.26
CA PHE A 70 -21.94 -55.14 -2.24
C PHE A 70 -22.38 -56.20 -1.23
N ASP A 71 -22.97 -55.79 -0.11
CA ASP A 71 -23.43 -56.73 0.93
C ASP A 71 -24.51 -57.68 0.42
N ALA A 72 -24.43 -58.96 0.79
CA ALA A 72 -25.42 -59.98 0.38
C ALA A 72 -26.85 -59.66 0.87
N GLN A 73 -26.97 -58.94 1.99
CA GLN A 73 -28.26 -58.50 2.53
C GLN A 73 -28.67 -57.14 1.96
N ILE A 74 -29.47 -57.16 0.90
CA ILE A 74 -30.03 -55.93 0.30
C ILE A 74 -31.37 -55.55 0.93
N GLY A 75 -31.59 -54.24 1.10
CA GLY A 75 -32.86 -53.68 1.59
C GLY A 75 -33.89 -53.53 0.46
N ARG A 76 -35.18 -53.67 0.80
CA ARG A 76 -36.29 -53.68 -0.17
C ARG A 76 -37.50 -52.96 0.41
N SER A 77 -38.15 -52.10 -0.36
CA SER A 77 -39.40 -51.43 0.05
C SER A 77 -40.33 -51.20 -1.15
N TRP A 78 -41.64 -51.29 -0.92
CA TRP A 78 -42.67 -50.94 -1.92
C TRP A 78 -43.18 -49.52 -1.80
N PHE A 79 -43.17 -48.93 -0.60
CA PHE A 79 -43.82 -47.64 -0.34
C PHE A 79 -42.78 -46.55 0.01
N PRO A 80 -42.95 -45.33 -0.53
CA PRO A 80 -43.97 -44.91 -1.50
C PRO A 80 -43.75 -45.43 -2.95
N ARG A 81 -42.60 -46.04 -3.24
CA ARG A 81 -42.26 -46.62 -4.55
C ARG A 81 -41.35 -47.87 -4.41
N PRO A 82 -41.32 -48.76 -5.41
CA PRO A 82 -40.43 -49.92 -5.42
C PRO A 82 -38.97 -49.47 -5.34
N THR A 83 -38.26 -49.86 -4.27
CA THR A 83 -36.90 -49.39 -3.98
C THR A 83 -36.02 -50.56 -3.56
N VAL A 84 -34.83 -50.64 -4.14
CA VAL A 84 -33.74 -51.50 -3.69
C VAL A 84 -32.65 -50.68 -3.01
N THR A 85 -32.14 -51.18 -1.89
CA THR A 85 -31.05 -50.56 -1.11
C THR A 85 -29.85 -51.49 -1.09
N LEU A 86 -28.75 -51.07 -1.70
CA LEU A 86 -27.46 -51.74 -1.65
C LEU A 86 -26.60 -51.10 -0.55
N ARG A 87 -25.88 -51.91 0.22
CA ARG A 87 -24.99 -51.46 1.30
C ARG A 87 -23.55 -51.86 1.00
N ASN A 88 -22.62 -51.02 1.44
CA ASN A 88 -21.17 -51.20 1.27
C ASN A 88 -20.78 -51.55 -0.17
N LEU A 89 -21.33 -50.81 -1.13
CA LEU A 89 -20.97 -51.01 -2.53
C LEU A 89 -19.53 -50.55 -2.75
N THR A 90 -18.71 -51.40 -3.35
CA THR A 90 -17.32 -51.12 -3.69
C THR A 90 -17.10 -51.40 -5.17
N LEU A 91 -16.39 -50.49 -5.83
CA LEU A 91 -15.89 -50.65 -7.18
C LEU A 91 -14.37 -50.61 -7.13
N SER A 92 -13.72 -51.61 -7.72
CA SER A 92 -12.26 -51.71 -7.72
C SER A 92 -11.60 -50.78 -8.76
N LYS A 93 -10.31 -50.51 -8.58
CA LYS A 93 -9.43 -49.96 -9.60
C LYS A 93 -9.26 -50.99 -10.75
N PRO A 94 -8.97 -50.56 -11.99
CA PRO A 94 -8.78 -51.49 -13.10
C PRO A 94 -7.67 -52.49 -12.78
N HIS A 95 -7.94 -53.78 -13.01
CA HIS A 95 -7.03 -54.90 -12.79
C HIS A 95 -6.42 -54.97 -11.37
N SER A 96 -7.12 -54.41 -10.37
CA SER A 96 -6.66 -54.36 -8.97
C SER A 96 -7.80 -54.66 -8.01
N SER A 97 -7.47 -55.13 -6.80
CA SER A 97 -8.41 -55.29 -5.69
C SER A 97 -8.59 -54.01 -4.87
N ALA A 98 -7.79 -52.97 -5.12
CA ALA A 98 -7.90 -51.70 -4.41
C ALA A 98 -9.20 -50.97 -4.77
N THR A 99 -9.86 -50.38 -3.79
CA THR A 99 -11.13 -49.66 -3.99
C THR A 99 -10.89 -48.33 -4.71
N ALA A 100 -11.68 -48.05 -5.76
CA ALA A 100 -11.71 -46.75 -6.46
C ALA A 100 -12.91 -45.91 -6.05
N LEU A 101 -14.03 -46.57 -5.73
CA LEU A 101 -15.27 -45.96 -5.28
C LEU A 101 -15.88 -46.85 -4.20
N HIS A 102 -16.19 -46.27 -3.05
CA HIS A 102 -16.96 -46.91 -1.99
C HIS A 102 -18.25 -46.13 -1.78
N ILE A 103 -19.37 -46.81 -1.57
CA ILE A 103 -20.66 -46.21 -1.26
C ILE A 103 -21.27 -46.98 -0.10
N ASP A 104 -21.40 -46.34 1.06
CA ASP A 104 -22.01 -46.94 2.25
C ASP A 104 -23.44 -47.43 1.99
N GLU A 105 -24.25 -46.59 1.34
CA GLU A 105 -25.64 -46.93 1.03
C GLU A 105 -26.08 -46.30 -0.29
N MET A 106 -26.62 -47.13 -1.18
CA MET A 106 -27.21 -46.71 -2.45
C MET A 106 -28.67 -47.16 -2.54
N LYS A 107 -29.60 -46.24 -2.74
CA LYS A 107 -31.03 -46.52 -2.90
C LYS A 107 -31.48 -46.22 -4.31
N ILE A 108 -32.00 -47.21 -5.01
CA ILE A 108 -32.52 -47.08 -6.37
C ILE A 108 -34.03 -47.32 -6.31
N GLY A 109 -34.80 -46.24 -6.42
CA GLY A 109 -36.25 -46.24 -6.51
C GLY A 109 -36.71 -46.24 -7.96
N LEU A 110 -37.42 -47.28 -8.37
CA LEU A 110 -37.98 -47.42 -9.72
C LEU A 110 -39.37 -46.78 -9.82
N ALA A 111 -39.75 -46.38 -11.03
CA ALA A 111 -41.11 -45.98 -11.31
C ALA A 111 -42.06 -47.20 -11.34
N TRP A 112 -43.30 -47.04 -10.84
CA TRP A 112 -44.30 -48.13 -10.86
C TRP A 112 -44.57 -48.68 -12.26
N ARG A 113 -44.48 -47.84 -13.31
CA ARG A 113 -44.67 -48.27 -14.71
C ARG A 113 -43.66 -49.34 -15.16
N ASN A 114 -42.47 -49.37 -14.56
CA ASN A 114 -41.43 -50.32 -14.94
C ASN A 114 -41.83 -51.76 -14.60
N LEU A 115 -42.74 -51.95 -13.61
CA LEU A 115 -43.23 -53.27 -13.22
C LEU A 115 -44.19 -53.89 -14.24
N PHE A 116 -44.81 -53.06 -15.08
CA PHE A 116 -45.83 -53.47 -16.05
C PHE A 116 -45.33 -53.38 -17.50
N GLY A 117 -44.00 -53.43 -17.70
CA GLY A 117 -43.36 -53.46 -19.02
C GLY A 117 -43.11 -52.08 -19.67
N GLY A 118 -43.22 -50.98 -18.92
CA GLY A 118 -43.25 -49.61 -19.45
C GLY A 118 -41.94 -48.81 -19.50
N GLY A 119 -40.75 -49.39 -19.30
CA GLY A 119 -39.46 -48.70 -19.48
C GLY A 119 -38.41 -48.88 -18.37
N THR A 120 -37.26 -48.19 -18.50
CA THR A 120 -36.10 -48.21 -17.58
C THR A 120 -35.90 -46.85 -16.89
N LEU A 121 -36.96 -46.31 -16.26
CA LEU A 121 -36.93 -45.02 -15.56
C LEU A 121 -36.62 -45.19 -14.06
N ILE A 122 -35.53 -44.60 -13.60
CA ILE A 122 -35.19 -44.49 -12.18
C ILE A 122 -35.86 -43.23 -11.63
N GLU A 123 -36.89 -43.41 -10.82
CA GLU A 123 -37.66 -42.30 -10.23
C GLU A 123 -36.85 -41.55 -9.16
N LYS A 124 -36.03 -42.25 -8.38
CA LYS A 124 -35.12 -41.62 -7.40
C LYS A 124 -33.90 -42.47 -7.15
N TRP A 125 -32.73 -41.89 -7.37
CA TRP A 125 -31.45 -42.48 -7.01
C TRP A 125 -30.84 -41.69 -5.85
N VAL A 126 -30.53 -42.38 -4.75
CA VAL A 126 -29.84 -41.80 -3.60
C VAL A 126 -28.52 -42.50 -3.39
N VAL A 127 -27.46 -41.72 -3.22
CA VAL A 127 -26.12 -42.16 -2.87
C VAL A 127 -25.74 -41.49 -1.55
N ASN A 128 -25.52 -42.27 -0.50
CA ASN A 128 -25.14 -41.76 0.80
C ASN A 128 -23.70 -42.14 1.10
N ARG A 129 -22.89 -41.14 1.48
CA ARG A 129 -21.49 -41.28 1.88
C ARG A 129 -20.66 -42.08 0.86
N ALA A 130 -20.67 -41.61 -0.39
CA ALA A 130 -19.72 -42.11 -1.38
C ALA A 130 -18.33 -41.57 -1.09
N ASP A 131 -17.30 -42.42 -1.13
CA ASP A 131 -15.89 -42.03 -1.13
C ASP A 131 -15.29 -42.36 -2.50
N VAL A 132 -14.88 -41.33 -3.23
CA VAL A 132 -14.43 -41.43 -4.61
C VAL A 132 -12.99 -41.00 -4.74
N GLU A 133 -12.15 -41.86 -5.34
CA GLU A 133 -10.80 -41.49 -5.76
C GLU A 133 -10.76 -41.27 -7.28
N LEU A 134 -10.59 -40.02 -7.69
CA LEU A 134 -10.45 -39.65 -9.09
C LEU A 134 -9.02 -39.15 -9.35
N PHE A 135 -8.30 -39.79 -10.26
CA PHE A 135 -6.98 -39.33 -10.69
C PHE A 135 -6.95 -39.06 -12.19
N ARG A 136 -6.11 -38.11 -12.61
CA ARG A 136 -5.88 -37.81 -14.03
C ARG A 136 -4.44 -38.18 -14.40
N ASP A 137 -4.27 -39.04 -15.40
CA ASP A 137 -2.94 -39.47 -15.85
C ASP A 137 -2.22 -38.36 -16.65
N ALA A 138 -0.95 -38.59 -16.99
CA ALA A 138 -0.12 -37.64 -17.73
C ALA A 138 -0.65 -37.38 -19.15
N GLU A 139 -1.36 -38.35 -19.72
CA GLU A 139 -2.03 -38.29 -21.02
C GLU A 139 -3.39 -37.56 -20.94
N GLY A 140 -3.79 -37.12 -19.75
CA GLY A 140 -5.00 -36.33 -19.51
C GLY A 140 -6.28 -37.14 -19.41
N ARG A 141 -6.20 -38.48 -19.35
CA ARG A 141 -7.32 -39.41 -19.16
C ARG A 141 -7.69 -39.51 -17.68
N TRP A 142 -8.98 -39.69 -17.43
CA TRP A 142 -9.51 -39.81 -16.08
C TRP A 142 -9.55 -41.26 -15.61
N SER A 143 -9.31 -41.48 -14.32
CA SER A 143 -9.27 -42.82 -13.73
C SER A 143 -10.57 -43.60 -13.79
N LEU A 144 -11.72 -42.93 -14.00
CA LEU A 144 -13.04 -43.53 -14.19
C LEU A 144 -13.58 -43.30 -15.61
N GLN A 145 -12.72 -42.95 -16.56
CA GLN A 145 -13.14 -42.57 -17.91
C GLN A 145 -13.84 -43.69 -18.68
N ASP A 146 -13.43 -44.91 -18.41
CA ASP A 146 -14.00 -46.15 -18.91
C ASP A 146 -15.49 -46.31 -18.59
N LEU A 147 -15.95 -45.80 -17.44
CA LEU A 147 -17.33 -45.98 -16.97
C LEU A 147 -18.34 -45.05 -17.68
N TRP A 148 -17.91 -43.85 -18.07
CA TRP A 148 -18.78 -42.89 -18.77
C TRP A 148 -18.52 -42.82 -20.28
N ALA A 149 -17.47 -43.46 -20.78
CA ALA A 149 -17.26 -43.68 -22.22
C ALA A 149 -18.10 -44.87 -22.76
N ALA A 150 -18.62 -45.73 -21.89
CA ALA A 150 -19.39 -46.91 -22.27
C ALA A 150 -20.74 -46.54 -22.91
N ARG A 151 -20.91 -46.92 -24.18
CA ARG A 151 -22.08 -46.64 -25.04
C ARG A 151 -23.28 -47.55 -24.73
N GLY A 152 -23.81 -47.48 -23.51
CA GLY A 152 -25.08 -48.12 -23.15
C GLY A 152 -26.30 -47.26 -23.52
N ARG A 153 -27.52 -47.84 -23.47
CA ARG A 153 -28.76 -47.04 -23.51
C ARG A 153 -28.75 -46.09 -22.31
N PRO A 154 -29.01 -44.77 -22.49
CA PRO A 154 -28.97 -43.83 -21.38
C PRO A 154 -30.03 -44.18 -20.34
N LEU A 155 -29.61 -44.44 -19.11
CA LEU A 155 -30.52 -44.61 -17.98
C LEU A 155 -31.25 -43.29 -17.74
N GLN A 156 -32.58 -43.32 -17.83
CA GLN A 156 -33.39 -42.15 -17.49
C GLN A 156 -33.51 -42.07 -15.98
N ILE A 157 -32.96 -41.02 -15.39
CA ILE A 157 -33.06 -40.74 -13.96
C ILE A 157 -33.95 -39.50 -13.83
N ASN A 158 -34.94 -39.53 -12.93
CA ASN A 158 -35.79 -38.38 -12.65
C ASN A 158 -35.21 -37.52 -11.52
N ARG A 159 -34.73 -38.16 -10.44
CA ARG A 159 -34.18 -37.48 -9.27
C ARG A 159 -32.87 -38.13 -8.81
N LEU A 160 -31.83 -37.32 -8.64
CA LEU A 160 -30.53 -37.75 -8.11
C LEU A 160 -30.24 -37.01 -6.81
N ILE A 161 -29.89 -37.76 -5.77
CA ILE A 161 -29.47 -37.23 -4.48
C ILE A 161 -28.15 -37.87 -4.08
N ILE A 162 -27.16 -37.05 -3.78
CA ILE A 162 -25.88 -37.45 -3.18
C ILE A 162 -25.79 -36.76 -1.84
N ASN A 163 -25.49 -37.49 -0.77
CA ASN A 163 -25.37 -36.94 0.58
C ASN A 163 -24.00 -37.29 1.19
N ASP A 164 -23.43 -36.35 1.94
CA ASP A 164 -22.26 -36.54 2.80
C ASP A 164 -21.08 -37.27 2.15
N SER A 165 -20.86 -37.04 0.86
CA SER A 165 -19.86 -37.75 0.08
C SER A 165 -18.49 -37.08 0.13
N ARG A 166 -17.45 -37.81 -0.24
CA ARG A 166 -16.06 -37.38 -0.30
C ARG A 166 -15.50 -37.63 -1.68
N LEU A 167 -14.72 -36.67 -2.16
CA LEU A 167 -14.00 -36.77 -3.43
C LEU A 167 -12.55 -36.42 -3.17
N ASN A 168 -11.67 -37.37 -3.41
CA ASN A 168 -10.23 -37.17 -3.44
C ASN A 168 -9.80 -37.09 -4.91
N LEU A 169 -9.46 -35.88 -5.35
CA LEU A 169 -9.05 -35.57 -6.71
C LEU A 169 -7.52 -35.46 -6.79
N TYR A 170 -6.88 -36.34 -7.55
CA TYR A 170 -5.43 -36.36 -7.78
C TYR A 170 -5.11 -35.90 -9.21
N LEU A 171 -4.64 -34.68 -9.34
CA LEU A 171 -4.09 -34.14 -10.60
C LEU A 171 -2.56 -34.31 -10.60
N PRO A 172 -1.89 -34.27 -11.77
CA PRO A 172 -0.43 -34.48 -11.85
C PRO A 172 0.42 -33.60 -10.93
N THR A 173 -0.09 -32.41 -10.56
CA THR A 173 0.65 -31.41 -9.76
C THR A 173 0.01 -31.11 -8.39
N HIS A 174 -1.25 -31.48 -8.16
CA HIS A 174 -2.00 -31.07 -6.97
C HIS A 174 -3.05 -32.14 -6.59
N SER A 175 -3.33 -32.27 -5.29
CA SER A 175 -4.44 -33.08 -4.79
C SER A 175 -5.46 -32.23 -4.06
N TYR A 176 -6.75 -32.45 -4.33
CA TYR A 176 -7.86 -31.77 -3.65
C TYR A 176 -8.71 -32.79 -2.89
N ARG A 177 -9.04 -32.46 -1.65
CA ARG A 177 -9.96 -33.25 -0.81
C ARG A 177 -11.22 -32.44 -0.57
N PHE A 178 -12.32 -32.96 -1.07
CA PHE A 178 -13.65 -32.41 -0.85
C PHE A 178 -14.41 -33.35 0.09
N SER A 179 -15.07 -32.78 1.08
CA SER A 179 -15.85 -33.48 2.11
C SER A 179 -17.27 -32.93 2.18
N LYS A 180 -18.17 -33.67 2.81
CA LYS A 180 -19.60 -33.30 2.96
C LYS A 180 -20.28 -32.92 1.64
N LEU A 181 -19.85 -33.52 0.53
CA LEU A 181 -20.41 -33.26 -0.79
C LEU A 181 -21.87 -33.70 -0.81
N SER A 182 -22.74 -32.77 -1.16
CA SER A 182 -24.16 -33.00 -1.34
C SER A 182 -24.62 -32.48 -2.70
N LEU A 183 -25.43 -33.27 -3.38
CA LEU A 183 -26.07 -32.91 -4.64
C LEU A 183 -27.54 -33.28 -4.54
N ASN A 184 -28.44 -32.39 -4.93
CA ASN A 184 -29.85 -32.69 -5.04
C ASN A 184 -30.33 -32.09 -6.35
N SER A 185 -30.70 -32.96 -7.28
CA SER A 185 -31.31 -32.55 -8.54
C SER A 185 -32.62 -33.28 -8.74
N ARG A 186 -33.64 -32.55 -9.21
CA ARG A 186 -35.00 -33.04 -9.42
C ARG A 186 -35.40 -32.80 -10.86
N ASP A 187 -36.37 -33.57 -11.33
CA ASP A 187 -36.95 -33.43 -12.66
C ASP A 187 -35.90 -33.38 -13.78
N LEU A 188 -34.92 -34.28 -13.73
CA LEU A 188 -33.80 -34.38 -14.66
C LEU A 188 -34.22 -34.66 -16.13
N GLN A 189 -35.51 -34.89 -16.36
CA GLN A 189 -36.14 -35.04 -17.68
C GLN A 189 -36.75 -33.73 -18.21
N ALA A 190 -36.93 -32.71 -17.37
CA ALA A 190 -37.39 -31.40 -17.79
C ALA A 190 -36.27 -30.64 -18.54
N PRO A 191 -36.61 -29.62 -19.36
CA PRO A 191 -35.61 -28.76 -20.00
C PRO A 191 -34.74 -28.02 -18.96
N ASP A 192 -35.37 -27.45 -17.94
CA ASP A 192 -34.72 -26.75 -16.84
C ASP A 192 -34.60 -27.67 -15.63
N LYS A 193 -33.40 -28.21 -15.40
CA LYS A 193 -33.17 -29.23 -14.37
C LYS A 193 -32.59 -28.55 -13.12
N PRO A 194 -33.40 -28.23 -12.09
CA PRO A 194 -32.89 -27.57 -10.91
C PRO A 194 -31.90 -28.47 -10.18
N PHE A 195 -30.84 -27.86 -9.66
CA PHE A 195 -29.89 -28.52 -8.79
C PHE A 195 -29.49 -27.64 -7.62
N THR A 196 -29.14 -28.28 -6.51
CA THR A 196 -28.34 -27.69 -5.45
C THR A 196 -27.12 -28.58 -5.23
N PHE A 197 -25.94 -27.99 -5.21
CA PHE A 197 -24.68 -28.69 -4.98
C PHE A 197 -23.87 -27.96 -3.92
N GLY A 198 -23.39 -28.65 -2.89
CA GLY A 198 -22.59 -28.03 -1.84
C GLY A 198 -21.58 -28.99 -1.26
N GLY A 199 -20.68 -28.45 -0.45
CA GLY A 199 -19.66 -29.24 0.23
C GLY A 199 -18.74 -28.38 1.07
N SER A 200 -17.72 -29.02 1.61
CA SER A 200 -16.63 -28.37 2.31
C SER A 200 -15.28 -28.82 1.78
N ALA A 201 -14.33 -27.90 1.76
CA ALA A 201 -12.96 -28.15 1.38
C ALA A 201 -12.07 -27.71 2.55
N GLU A 202 -11.17 -28.60 2.94
CA GLU A 202 -10.20 -28.32 4.00
C GLU A 202 -8.84 -28.09 3.36
N SER A 203 -8.21 -26.96 3.69
CA SER A 203 -6.84 -26.67 3.30
C SER A 203 -5.94 -26.64 4.52
N SER A 204 -4.84 -27.38 4.46
CA SER A 204 -3.83 -27.47 5.54
C SER A 204 -3.20 -26.13 5.95
N ARG A 205 -3.42 -25.05 5.17
CA ARG A 205 -2.89 -23.69 5.46
C ARG A 205 -3.95 -22.58 5.50
N ARG A 206 -5.23 -22.84 5.18
CA ARG A 206 -6.23 -21.78 4.92
C ARG A 206 -7.60 -21.96 5.59
N GLY A 207 -7.75 -22.88 6.54
CA GLY A 207 -9.03 -23.14 7.21
C GLY A 207 -9.98 -24.00 6.37
N SER A 208 -11.24 -24.10 6.80
CA SER A 208 -12.31 -24.80 6.08
C SER A 208 -13.16 -23.80 5.31
N ILE A 209 -13.44 -24.12 4.05
CA ILE A 209 -14.38 -23.37 3.21
C ILE A 209 -15.58 -24.28 2.98
N ALA A 210 -16.76 -23.85 3.41
CA ALA A 210 -18.01 -24.46 3.03
C ALA A 210 -18.60 -23.68 1.86
N TRP A 211 -19.20 -24.36 0.89
CA TRP A 211 -19.92 -23.71 -0.19
C TRP A 211 -21.23 -24.43 -0.48
N GLN A 212 -22.17 -23.66 -1.00
CA GLN A 212 -23.42 -24.13 -1.56
C GLN A 212 -23.63 -23.42 -2.88
N SER A 213 -24.16 -24.15 -3.85
CA SER A 213 -24.47 -23.65 -5.18
C SER A 213 -25.85 -24.12 -5.58
N SER A 214 -26.54 -23.32 -6.36
CA SER A 214 -27.87 -23.61 -6.90
C SER A 214 -28.01 -23.02 -8.29
N GLY A 215 -28.86 -23.63 -9.09
CA GLY A 215 -29.20 -23.12 -10.42
C GLY A 215 -30.05 -24.13 -11.17
N THR A 216 -30.25 -23.89 -12.46
CA THR A 216 -30.87 -24.84 -13.36
C THR A 216 -29.85 -25.30 -14.39
N LEU A 217 -29.95 -26.56 -14.82
CA LEU A 217 -29.10 -27.12 -15.86
C LEU A 217 -29.95 -27.43 -17.08
N ASN A 218 -29.61 -26.83 -18.22
CA ASN A 218 -30.16 -27.16 -19.52
C ASN A 218 -29.05 -27.81 -20.39
N LEU A 219 -29.41 -28.87 -21.11
CA LEU A 219 -28.55 -29.54 -22.07
C LEU A 219 -29.27 -29.61 -23.41
N GLU A 220 -28.94 -28.68 -24.31
CA GLU A 220 -29.48 -28.58 -25.67
C GLU A 220 -28.33 -28.61 -26.68
N ASN A 221 -28.44 -29.42 -27.73
CA ASN A 221 -27.46 -29.47 -28.83
C ASN A 221 -25.99 -29.59 -28.35
N HIS A 222 -25.71 -30.47 -27.39
CA HIS A 222 -24.38 -30.66 -26.76
C HIS A 222 -23.81 -29.41 -26.06
N THR A 223 -24.65 -28.39 -25.81
CA THR A 223 -24.31 -27.20 -25.03
C THR A 223 -24.84 -27.37 -23.60
N TRP A 224 -23.94 -27.31 -22.63
CA TRP A 224 -24.28 -27.26 -21.21
C TRP A 224 -24.55 -25.81 -20.84
N ALA A 225 -25.80 -25.47 -20.54
CA ALA A 225 -26.20 -24.15 -20.07
C ALA A 225 -26.61 -24.23 -18.61
N VAL A 226 -26.07 -23.33 -17.78
CA VAL A 226 -26.42 -23.18 -16.37
C VAL A 226 -26.76 -21.71 -16.14
N PRO A 227 -27.99 -21.28 -16.50
CA PRO A 227 -28.45 -19.94 -16.18
C PRO A 227 -28.69 -19.79 -14.68
N ASP A 228 -28.60 -18.56 -14.18
CA ASP A 228 -28.85 -18.21 -12.78
C ASP A 228 -28.05 -19.08 -11.79
N LEU A 229 -26.78 -19.38 -12.12
CA LEU A 229 -25.87 -20.07 -11.22
C LEU A 229 -25.55 -19.16 -10.05
N HIS A 230 -26.05 -19.52 -8.88
CA HIS A 230 -25.75 -18.86 -7.61
C HIS A 230 -24.81 -19.73 -6.79
N ILE A 231 -23.77 -19.14 -6.22
CA ILE A 231 -22.81 -19.79 -5.33
C ILE A 231 -22.66 -18.91 -4.09
N GLU A 232 -22.85 -19.50 -2.92
CA GLU A 232 -22.46 -18.91 -1.64
C GLU A 232 -21.36 -19.75 -1.03
N ALA A 233 -20.33 -19.10 -0.51
CA ALA A 233 -19.27 -19.74 0.25
C ALA A 233 -19.01 -18.97 1.53
N GLU A 234 -18.69 -19.70 2.58
CA GLU A 234 -18.29 -19.17 3.86
C GLU A 234 -16.96 -19.79 4.26
N ALA A 235 -15.99 -18.92 4.53
CA ALA A 235 -14.67 -19.31 5.00
C ALA A 235 -14.57 -18.94 6.48
N GLU A 236 -14.38 -19.95 7.33
CA GLU A 236 -14.15 -19.75 8.76
C GLU A 236 -12.64 -19.69 9.03
N ARG A 237 -12.22 -18.61 9.69
CA ARG A 237 -10.85 -18.47 10.19
C ARG A 237 -10.89 -17.88 11.59
N TRP A 238 -10.51 -18.71 12.57
CA TRP A 238 -10.56 -18.37 14.00
C TRP A 238 -11.97 -17.94 14.45
N GLU A 239 -12.15 -16.73 14.99
CA GLU A 239 -13.45 -16.21 15.47
C GLU A 239 -14.22 -15.41 14.40
N THR A 240 -13.71 -15.32 13.17
CA THR A 240 -14.34 -14.54 12.09
C THR A 240 -14.67 -15.40 10.88
N SER A 241 -15.84 -15.17 10.28
CA SER A 241 -16.21 -15.74 8.99
C SER A 241 -16.18 -14.67 7.90
N ALA A 242 -15.74 -15.07 6.71
CA ALA A 242 -15.83 -14.25 5.50
C ALA A 242 -16.86 -14.89 4.56
N LYS A 243 -17.84 -14.09 4.11
CA LYS A 243 -18.85 -14.52 3.15
C LYS A 243 -18.40 -14.16 1.74
N LEU A 244 -18.60 -15.07 0.80
CA LEU A 244 -18.40 -14.88 -0.63
C LEU A 244 -19.69 -15.31 -1.34
N THR A 245 -20.19 -14.49 -2.26
CA THR A 245 -21.27 -14.87 -3.16
C THR A 245 -20.84 -14.65 -4.61
N ALA A 246 -21.34 -15.49 -5.52
CA ALA A 246 -21.12 -15.34 -6.94
C ALA A 246 -22.37 -15.75 -7.72
N ASP A 247 -22.75 -14.92 -8.68
CA ASP A 247 -23.88 -15.12 -9.58
C ASP A 247 -23.38 -15.08 -11.02
N ALA A 248 -23.81 -16.00 -11.88
CA ALA A 248 -23.43 -16.00 -13.29
C ALA A 248 -24.35 -16.84 -14.17
N ASP A 249 -24.30 -16.60 -15.48
CA ASP A 249 -24.85 -17.48 -16.50
C ASP A 249 -23.70 -18.22 -17.20
N LEU A 250 -23.64 -19.54 -17.04
CA LEU A 250 -22.61 -20.38 -17.65
C LEU A 250 -23.16 -21.02 -18.94
N SER A 251 -22.36 -21.02 -20.00
CA SER A 251 -22.58 -21.87 -21.16
C SER A 251 -21.27 -22.50 -21.61
N TRP A 252 -21.27 -23.81 -21.80
CA TRP A 252 -20.11 -24.57 -22.18
C TRP A 252 -20.44 -25.49 -23.35
N GLN A 253 -19.69 -25.34 -24.43
CA GLN A 253 -19.73 -26.17 -25.63
C GLN A 253 -18.44 -26.98 -25.68
N PRO A 254 -18.45 -28.25 -25.23
CA PRO A 254 -17.24 -29.08 -25.15
C PRO A 254 -16.58 -29.26 -26.52
N ASP A 255 -17.39 -29.50 -27.56
CA ASP A 255 -16.91 -29.78 -28.92
C ASP A 255 -16.24 -28.55 -29.56
N ALA A 256 -16.81 -27.37 -29.33
CA ALA A 256 -16.26 -26.09 -29.80
C ALA A 256 -15.15 -25.54 -28.89
N ARG A 257 -14.84 -26.21 -27.77
CA ARG A 257 -13.94 -25.72 -26.71
C ARG A 257 -14.24 -24.27 -26.33
N ASN A 258 -15.53 -23.97 -26.23
CA ASN A 258 -16.03 -22.63 -26.01
C ASN A 258 -16.72 -22.58 -24.65
N LEU A 259 -16.22 -21.71 -23.77
CA LEU A 259 -16.78 -21.42 -22.46
C LEU A 259 -17.20 -19.95 -22.46
N ARG A 260 -18.44 -19.69 -22.08
CA ARG A 260 -18.98 -18.34 -21.94
C ARG A 260 -19.59 -18.19 -20.56
N VAL A 261 -19.19 -17.15 -19.86
CA VAL A 261 -19.74 -16.72 -18.57
C VAL A 261 -20.31 -15.33 -18.77
N ALA A 262 -21.62 -15.17 -18.64
CA ALA A 262 -22.29 -13.88 -18.73
C ALA A 262 -22.80 -13.44 -17.36
N ASN A 263 -23.00 -12.13 -17.20
CA ASN A 263 -23.60 -11.53 -16.00
C ASN A 263 -22.90 -11.92 -14.68
N LEU A 264 -21.58 -12.12 -14.71
CA LEU A 264 -20.82 -12.49 -13.53
C LEU A 264 -20.88 -11.35 -12.52
N ARG A 265 -21.35 -11.65 -11.31
CA ARG A 265 -21.27 -10.78 -10.13
C ARG A 265 -20.66 -11.56 -9.00
N ILE A 266 -19.75 -10.94 -8.25
CA ILE A 266 -19.07 -11.51 -7.11
C ILE A 266 -19.14 -10.47 -5.99
N SER A 267 -19.50 -10.88 -4.78
CA SER A 267 -19.35 -10.07 -3.59
C SER A 267 -18.64 -10.83 -2.49
N ALA A 268 -17.78 -10.13 -1.75
CA ALA A 268 -17.09 -10.69 -0.59
C ALA A 268 -17.16 -9.69 0.57
N ASP A 269 -17.51 -10.21 1.74
CA ASP A 269 -17.70 -9.45 2.96
C ASP A 269 -16.89 -10.09 4.09
N SER A 270 -16.10 -9.28 4.80
CA SER A 270 -15.33 -9.75 5.96
C SER A 270 -15.32 -8.70 7.09
N PRO A 271 -15.76 -9.08 8.31
CA PRO A 271 -15.84 -8.16 9.44
C PRO A 271 -14.48 -7.80 10.05
N GLU A 272 -13.44 -8.64 9.88
CA GLU A 272 -12.11 -8.44 10.51
C GLU A 272 -11.47 -7.08 10.15
N HIS A 273 -11.78 -6.58 8.95
CA HIS A 273 -11.29 -5.29 8.45
C HIS A 273 -12.39 -4.41 7.85
N ASN A 274 -13.67 -4.66 8.20
CA ASN A 274 -14.83 -4.05 7.52
C ASN A 274 -14.68 -4.06 5.99
N LEU A 275 -14.20 -5.20 5.46
CA LEU A 275 -13.93 -5.35 4.05
C LEU A 275 -15.25 -5.67 3.34
N HIS A 276 -15.61 -4.81 2.40
CA HIS A 276 -16.65 -5.06 1.41
C HIS A 276 -15.99 -5.00 0.03
N LEU A 277 -16.22 -6.02 -0.79
CA LEU A 277 -15.73 -6.10 -2.16
C LEU A 277 -16.89 -6.51 -3.05
N SER A 278 -17.12 -5.77 -4.12
CA SER A 278 -17.97 -6.21 -5.23
C SER A 278 -17.17 -6.20 -6.52
N ALA A 279 -17.39 -7.19 -7.38
CA ALA A 279 -16.79 -7.29 -8.70
C ALA A 279 -17.81 -7.83 -9.68
N GLN A 280 -17.76 -7.37 -10.93
CA GLN A 280 -18.67 -7.82 -11.96
C GLN A 280 -18.00 -7.83 -13.33
N SER A 281 -18.47 -8.73 -14.20
CA SER A 281 -18.11 -8.77 -15.60
C SER A 281 -19.33 -9.13 -16.45
N PRO A 282 -19.70 -8.32 -17.45
CA PRO A 282 -20.84 -8.62 -18.32
C PRO A 282 -20.65 -9.90 -19.12
N LEU A 283 -19.42 -10.15 -19.58
CA LEU A 283 -19.10 -11.27 -20.46
C LEU A 283 -17.62 -11.65 -20.40
N ILE A 284 -17.40 -12.92 -20.06
CA ILE A 284 -16.12 -13.62 -20.19
C ILE A 284 -16.32 -14.72 -21.22
N THR A 285 -15.41 -14.81 -22.19
CA THR A 285 -15.40 -15.90 -23.16
C THR A 285 -14.02 -16.53 -23.18
N ARG A 286 -13.99 -17.86 -23.31
CA ARG A 286 -12.77 -18.60 -23.59
C ARG A 286 -13.03 -19.51 -24.77
N GLN A 287 -12.32 -19.26 -25.86
CA GLN A 287 -12.36 -20.06 -27.06
C GLN A 287 -10.97 -20.61 -27.32
N ASN A 288 -10.81 -21.94 -27.25
CA ASN A 288 -9.51 -22.59 -27.25
C ASN A 288 -8.62 -22.05 -26.11
N GLU A 289 -7.47 -21.45 -26.45
CA GLU A 289 -6.51 -20.85 -25.52
C GLU A 289 -6.62 -19.33 -25.39
N LEU A 290 -7.60 -18.71 -26.06
CA LEU A 290 -7.86 -17.27 -25.97
C LEU A 290 -8.99 -17.03 -24.97
N THR A 291 -8.67 -16.32 -23.88
CA THR A 291 -9.68 -15.80 -22.95
C THR A 291 -9.86 -14.31 -23.17
N GLN A 292 -11.09 -13.85 -23.38
CA GLN A 292 -11.45 -12.45 -23.54
C GLN A 292 -12.41 -12.02 -22.43
N ILE A 293 -12.17 -10.85 -21.87
CA ILE A 293 -13.03 -10.20 -20.87
C ILE A 293 -13.24 -8.77 -21.36
N ASN A 294 -14.47 -8.42 -21.72
CA ASN A 294 -14.76 -7.09 -22.28
C ASN A 294 -14.56 -6.00 -21.24
N GLU A 295 -15.07 -6.23 -20.04
CA GLU A 295 -15.02 -5.32 -18.91
C GLU A 295 -15.02 -6.14 -17.62
N LEU A 296 -14.20 -5.73 -16.67
CA LEU A 296 -14.26 -6.15 -15.28
C LEU A 296 -14.24 -4.88 -14.43
N SER A 297 -15.29 -4.67 -13.65
CA SER A 297 -15.38 -3.55 -12.71
C SER A 297 -15.48 -4.07 -11.29
N SER A 298 -14.80 -3.43 -10.35
CA SER A 298 -14.83 -3.79 -8.94
C SER A 298 -14.81 -2.54 -8.07
N VAL A 299 -15.48 -2.61 -6.92
CA VAL A 299 -15.49 -1.60 -5.87
C VAL A 299 -15.11 -2.28 -4.57
N PHE A 300 -14.29 -1.63 -3.75
CA PHE A 300 -13.97 -2.12 -2.42
C PHE A 300 -13.97 -1.00 -1.39
N THR A 301 -14.26 -1.38 -0.15
CA THR A 301 -14.01 -0.57 1.05
C THR A 301 -13.38 -1.46 2.10
N ALA A 302 -12.39 -0.96 2.83
CA ALA A 302 -11.76 -1.69 3.92
C ALA A 302 -11.20 -0.71 4.94
N GLY A 303 -11.16 -1.05 6.22
CA GLY A 303 -10.48 -0.22 7.21
C GLY A 303 -11.03 -0.34 8.62
N THR A 304 -10.18 0.06 9.56
CA THR A 304 -10.54 0.18 10.97
C THR A 304 -10.19 1.57 11.48
N ALA A 305 -10.62 1.90 12.70
CA ALA A 305 -10.26 3.16 13.34
C ALA A 305 -8.74 3.37 13.49
N GLN A 306 -7.96 2.27 13.52
CA GLN A 306 -6.50 2.30 13.73
C GLN A 306 -5.71 2.35 12.41
N THR A 307 -6.17 1.63 11.37
CA THR A 307 -5.47 1.50 10.08
C THR A 307 -5.92 2.54 9.04
N GLY A 308 -6.95 3.31 9.35
CA GLY A 308 -7.60 4.24 8.42
C GLY A 308 -8.61 3.54 7.52
N GLN A 309 -9.40 4.34 6.80
CA GLN A 309 -10.40 3.87 5.86
C GLN A 309 -9.86 3.93 4.44
N TRP A 310 -10.02 2.83 3.72
CA TRP A 310 -9.76 2.69 2.30
C TRP A 310 -11.07 2.53 1.55
N ASP A 311 -11.17 3.20 0.42
CA ASP A 311 -12.20 2.99 -0.57
C ASP A 311 -11.58 3.06 -1.96
N GLY A 312 -12.14 2.33 -2.91
CA GLY A 312 -11.65 2.39 -4.26
C GLY A 312 -12.45 1.60 -5.27
N THR A 313 -12.14 1.87 -6.53
CA THR A 313 -12.70 1.24 -7.70
C THR A 313 -11.57 0.76 -8.61
N LEU A 314 -11.81 -0.36 -9.27
CA LEU A 314 -10.94 -0.95 -10.29
C LEU A 314 -11.79 -1.21 -11.53
N SER A 315 -11.38 -0.70 -12.68
CA SER A 315 -11.96 -1.04 -13.98
C SER A 315 -10.86 -1.59 -14.89
N LEU A 316 -11.13 -2.70 -15.56
CA LEU A 316 -10.24 -3.33 -16.54
C LEU A 316 -11.02 -3.53 -17.83
N ASN A 317 -10.55 -2.91 -18.91
CA ASN A 317 -11.21 -2.92 -20.21
C ASN A 317 -10.43 -3.76 -21.25
N LYS A 318 -11.16 -4.60 -21.98
CA LYS A 318 -10.67 -5.43 -23.10
C LYS A 318 -9.45 -6.27 -22.73
N ILE A 319 -9.62 -7.15 -21.75
CA ILE A 319 -8.61 -8.14 -21.37
C ILE A 319 -8.57 -9.24 -22.43
N SER A 320 -7.37 -9.58 -22.91
CA SER A 320 -7.14 -10.70 -23.81
C SER A 320 -5.93 -11.50 -23.30
N LEU A 321 -6.16 -12.76 -22.95
CA LEU A 321 -5.17 -13.66 -22.38
C LEU A 321 -4.90 -14.82 -23.33
N ARG A 322 -3.62 -15.06 -23.62
CA ARG A 322 -3.06 -16.23 -24.31
C ARG A 322 -1.90 -16.79 -23.46
N PRO A 323 -1.44 -18.03 -23.69
CA PRO A 323 -0.42 -18.66 -22.85
C PRO A 323 0.89 -17.84 -22.70
N THR A 324 1.29 -17.09 -23.74
CA THR A 324 2.56 -16.36 -23.77
C THR A 324 2.39 -14.83 -23.80
N VAL A 325 1.17 -14.33 -23.94
CA VAL A 325 0.85 -12.90 -24.10
C VAL A 325 -0.45 -12.58 -23.38
N ALA A 326 -0.44 -11.51 -22.58
CA ALA A 326 -1.64 -10.91 -22.02
C ALA A 326 -1.69 -9.43 -22.35
N THR A 327 -2.86 -8.94 -22.75
CA THR A 327 -3.08 -7.52 -23.06
C THR A 327 -4.32 -7.03 -22.35
N LEU A 328 -4.25 -5.78 -21.90
CA LEU A 328 -5.33 -5.02 -21.31
C LEU A 328 -5.29 -3.64 -21.95
N ALA A 329 -6.40 -3.22 -22.58
CA ALA A 329 -6.44 -1.92 -23.26
C ALA A 329 -6.35 -0.77 -22.26
N GLU A 330 -6.99 -0.92 -21.09
CA GLU A 330 -6.98 0.08 -20.04
C GLU A 330 -7.26 -0.58 -18.68
N PHE A 331 -6.39 -0.34 -17.69
CA PHE A 331 -6.80 -0.37 -16.29
C PHE A 331 -7.13 1.06 -15.85
N SER A 332 -8.04 1.19 -14.91
CA SER A 332 -8.29 2.41 -14.14
C SER A 332 -8.49 2.03 -12.69
N ILE A 333 -7.65 2.57 -11.82
CA ILE A 333 -7.73 2.43 -10.37
C ILE A 333 -8.01 3.81 -9.81
N ASN A 334 -9.09 3.96 -9.04
CA ASN A 334 -9.35 5.17 -8.27
C ASN A 334 -9.46 4.75 -6.81
N GLY A 335 -8.64 5.32 -5.93
CA GLY A 335 -8.62 4.96 -4.52
C GLY A 335 -8.47 6.16 -3.61
N SER A 336 -8.89 5.98 -2.37
CA SER A 336 -8.83 6.99 -1.32
C SER A 336 -8.42 6.31 -0.01
N HIS A 337 -7.52 6.94 0.74
CA HIS A 337 -7.11 6.52 2.07
C HIS A 337 -7.25 7.69 3.03
N LYS A 338 -8.04 7.49 4.09
CA LYS A 338 -8.29 8.47 5.14
C LYS A 338 -7.72 7.98 6.46
N ILE A 339 -6.82 8.78 7.03
CA ILE A 339 -6.22 8.51 8.35
C ILE A 339 -6.15 9.80 9.17
N GLY A 340 -6.82 9.81 10.33
CA GLY A 340 -6.98 11.01 11.14
C GLY A 340 -7.67 12.13 10.35
N ALA A 341 -7.03 13.29 10.26
CA ALA A 341 -7.52 14.45 9.51
C ALA A 341 -7.04 14.49 8.05
N VAL A 342 -6.19 13.55 7.61
CA VAL A 342 -5.60 13.54 6.27
C VAL A 342 -6.33 12.55 5.38
N GLN A 343 -6.71 12.99 4.19
CA GLN A 343 -7.24 12.12 3.14
C GLN A 343 -6.34 12.19 1.91
N THR A 344 -5.93 11.04 1.41
CA THR A 344 -5.11 10.92 0.20
C THR A 344 -5.90 10.17 -0.86
N SER A 345 -6.24 10.84 -1.94
CA SER A 345 -6.85 10.24 -3.12
C SER A 345 -5.81 10.02 -4.21
N PHE A 346 -5.93 8.93 -4.95
CA PHE A 346 -5.05 8.62 -6.07
C PHE A 346 -5.85 7.98 -7.20
N THR A 347 -5.42 8.28 -8.43
CA THR A 347 -5.90 7.58 -9.62
C THR A 347 -4.69 7.08 -10.40
N ALA A 348 -4.81 5.88 -10.97
CA ALA A 348 -3.80 5.31 -11.86
C ALA A 348 -4.49 4.62 -13.02
N SER A 349 -4.13 4.98 -14.26
CA SER A 349 -4.71 4.36 -15.45
C SER A 349 -3.68 4.14 -16.56
N GLY A 350 -3.98 3.22 -17.48
CA GLY A 350 -3.14 2.99 -18.65
C GLY A 350 -3.33 1.62 -19.29
N PRO A 351 -2.73 1.37 -20.47
CA PRO A 351 -2.69 0.05 -21.07
C PRO A 351 -1.67 -0.83 -20.36
N LEU A 352 -1.93 -2.14 -20.27
CA LEU A 352 -0.99 -3.10 -19.70
C LEU A 352 -0.77 -4.26 -20.68
N GLN A 353 0.49 -4.55 -20.96
CA GLN A 353 0.89 -5.68 -21.78
C GLN A 353 1.88 -6.55 -21.01
N TRP A 354 1.69 -7.86 -21.08
CA TRP A 354 2.66 -8.84 -20.63
C TRP A 354 3.04 -9.77 -21.77
N GLN A 355 4.32 -10.08 -21.87
CA GLN A 355 4.84 -11.11 -22.75
C GLN A 355 5.83 -11.97 -21.97
N GLN A 356 5.77 -13.29 -22.14
CA GLN A 356 6.62 -14.22 -21.39
C GLN A 356 8.12 -13.88 -21.46
N ALA A 357 8.62 -13.46 -22.62
CA ALA A 357 10.03 -13.14 -22.83
C ALA A 357 10.42 -11.71 -22.42
N GLN A 358 9.49 -10.75 -22.43
CA GLN A 358 9.79 -9.33 -22.20
C GLN A 358 9.36 -8.83 -20.81
N GLY A 359 8.43 -9.51 -20.15
CA GLY A 359 7.84 -9.09 -18.88
C GLY A 359 6.64 -8.17 -19.07
N TRP A 360 6.42 -7.24 -18.15
CA TRP A 360 5.29 -6.32 -18.13
C TRP A 360 5.68 -4.94 -18.67
N LYS A 361 4.75 -4.31 -19.39
CA LYS A 361 4.88 -2.97 -19.94
C LYS A 361 3.57 -2.20 -19.79
N ILE A 362 3.68 -0.99 -19.24
CA ILE A 362 2.65 0.05 -19.26
C ILE A 362 3.21 1.18 -20.11
N SER A 363 2.69 1.35 -21.33
CA SER A 363 3.25 2.33 -22.28
C SER A 363 2.74 3.77 -22.06
N ALA A 364 1.62 3.93 -21.36
CA ALA A 364 1.00 5.21 -21.07
C ALA A 364 0.31 5.15 -19.69
N LEU A 365 1.11 5.21 -18.64
CA LEU A 365 0.65 5.33 -17.25
C LEU A 365 0.24 6.77 -16.99
N ASN A 366 -1.00 7.01 -16.55
CA ASN A 366 -1.43 8.26 -15.95
C ASN A 366 -1.58 8.05 -14.45
N LEU A 367 -1.04 8.96 -13.65
CA LEU A 367 -1.09 8.95 -12.20
C LEU A 367 -1.53 10.32 -11.71
N SER A 368 -2.57 10.39 -10.90
CA SER A 368 -2.89 11.61 -10.18
C SER A 368 -2.92 11.33 -8.69
N THR A 369 -2.39 12.22 -7.87
CA THR A 369 -2.52 12.14 -6.42
C THR A 369 -2.96 13.48 -5.87
N LEU A 370 -3.85 13.46 -4.89
CA LEU A 370 -4.27 14.64 -4.14
C LEU A 370 -4.36 14.26 -2.68
N GLN A 371 -3.58 14.94 -1.85
CA GLN A 371 -3.77 14.88 -0.41
C GLN A 371 -4.43 16.17 0.10
N ASP A 372 -5.35 15.99 1.04
CA ASP A 372 -6.11 17.07 1.62
C ASP A 372 -6.22 16.89 3.13
N ASN A 373 -6.46 18.00 3.82
CA ASN A 373 -6.80 18.02 5.24
C ASN A 373 -8.20 18.64 5.41
N PRO A 374 -9.28 17.85 5.30
CA PRO A 374 -10.65 18.33 5.43
C PRO A 374 -10.96 19.10 6.73
N ALA A 375 -10.15 18.98 7.77
CA ALA A 375 -10.33 19.69 9.03
C ALA A 375 -9.74 21.11 9.04
N THR A 376 -8.96 21.52 8.02
CA THR A 376 -8.31 22.85 7.98
C THR A 376 -8.45 23.51 6.60
N THR A 377 -9.21 24.59 6.51
CA THR A 377 -9.30 25.46 5.32
C THR A 377 -8.30 26.63 5.40
N PRO A 378 -7.55 26.97 4.33
CA PRO A 378 -7.09 26.13 3.22
C PRO A 378 -5.56 26.21 3.03
N ARG A 379 -4.87 25.06 2.99
CA ARG A 379 -3.76 24.83 2.05
C ARG A 379 -3.79 23.37 1.64
N GLN A 380 -4.00 23.13 0.34
CA GLN A 380 -3.85 21.83 -0.30
C GLN A 380 -2.48 21.24 0.06
N ARG A 381 -2.44 19.95 0.38
CA ARG A 381 -1.20 19.25 0.71
C ARG A 381 -0.91 18.26 -0.41
N PHE A 382 0.08 18.54 -1.26
CA PHE A 382 0.53 17.60 -2.30
C PHE A 382 -0.50 17.32 -3.40
N VAL A 383 -0.31 17.92 -4.58
CA VAL A 383 -1.04 17.56 -5.80
C VAL A 383 -0.07 17.11 -6.88
N SER A 384 -0.30 15.96 -7.49
CA SER A 384 0.50 15.49 -8.63
C SER A 384 -0.38 14.98 -9.75
N GLN A 385 0.09 15.20 -10.98
CA GLN A 385 -0.47 14.68 -12.21
C GLN A 385 0.70 14.29 -13.10
N LEU A 386 1.02 13.00 -13.15
CA LEU A 386 2.17 12.46 -13.84
C LEU A 386 1.70 11.49 -14.93
N GLN A 387 2.37 11.52 -16.06
CA GLN A 387 2.15 10.61 -17.17
C GLN A 387 3.48 10.01 -17.63
N GLY A 388 3.47 8.78 -18.12
CA GLY A 388 4.70 8.17 -18.61
C GLY A 388 4.60 6.69 -18.87
N ALA A 389 5.68 5.96 -18.59
CA ALA A 389 5.75 4.52 -18.88
C ALA A 389 6.49 3.76 -17.78
N LEU A 390 6.11 2.50 -17.60
CA LEU A 390 6.73 1.56 -16.67
C LEU A 390 7.00 0.25 -17.41
N THR A 391 8.20 -0.31 -17.24
CA THR A 391 8.51 -1.67 -17.70
C THR A 391 9.12 -2.48 -16.58
N LEU A 392 8.71 -3.74 -16.44
CA LEU A 392 9.24 -4.72 -15.50
C LEU A 392 9.69 -5.94 -16.30
N SER A 393 10.95 -6.33 -16.15
CA SER A 393 11.56 -7.44 -16.89
C SER A 393 10.88 -8.79 -16.62
N ALA A 394 11.06 -9.76 -17.52
CA ALA A 394 10.50 -11.10 -17.39
C ALA A 394 10.94 -11.83 -16.09
N ASN A 395 12.17 -11.61 -15.64
CA ASN A 395 12.69 -12.18 -14.38
C ASN A 395 12.20 -11.44 -13.12
N ARG A 396 11.46 -10.33 -13.27
CA ARG A 396 10.95 -9.46 -12.20
C ARG A 396 12.05 -8.84 -11.30
N ARG A 397 13.30 -8.82 -11.77
CA ARG A 397 14.44 -8.28 -11.03
C ARG A 397 14.82 -6.87 -11.45
N GLN A 398 14.27 -6.37 -12.56
CA GLN A 398 14.57 -5.05 -13.09
C GLN A 398 13.28 -4.34 -13.46
N TRP A 399 13.16 -3.08 -13.06
CA TRP A 399 12.10 -2.21 -13.56
C TRP A 399 12.66 -0.82 -13.87
N GLN A 400 12.03 -0.14 -14.81
CA GLN A 400 12.34 1.24 -15.15
C GLN A 400 11.06 2.02 -15.37
N THR A 401 11.06 3.27 -14.97
CA THR A 401 9.95 4.20 -15.12
C THR A 401 10.46 5.56 -15.60
N SER A 402 9.66 6.22 -16.42
CA SER A 402 9.84 7.62 -16.78
C SER A 402 8.47 8.28 -16.66
N LEU A 403 8.38 9.32 -15.83
CA LEU A 403 7.16 10.06 -15.55
C LEU A 403 7.43 11.55 -15.75
N GLN A 404 6.48 12.26 -16.33
CA GLN A 404 6.52 13.70 -16.55
C GLN A 404 5.14 14.30 -16.29
N GLY A 405 5.08 15.56 -15.85
CA GLY A 405 3.80 16.24 -15.64
C GLY A 405 3.93 17.35 -14.62
N LEU A 406 3.01 17.37 -13.66
CA LEU A 406 2.93 18.40 -12.63
C LEU A 406 3.10 17.80 -11.23
N PHE A 407 3.89 18.50 -10.42
CA PHE A 407 3.99 18.33 -8.98
C PHE A 407 3.74 19.70 -8.32
N ASP A 408 2.79 19.78 -7.41
CA ASP A 408 2.29 21.03 -6.81
C ASP A 408 1.98 22.13 -7.84
N ARG A 409 1.37 21.71 -8.95
CA ARG A 409 1.02 22.57 -10.10
C ARG A 409 2.25 23.16 -10.82
N GLN A 410 3.41 22.55 -10.67
CA GLN A 410 4.67 22.96 -11.27
C GLN A 410 5.25 21.80 -12.09
N PRO A 411 5.92 22.06 -13.23
CA PRO A 411 6.52 20.99 -14.03
C PRO A 411 7.44 20.07 -13.23
N ALA A 412 7.30 18.77 -13.43
CA ALA A 412 8.10 17.74 -12.80
C ALA A 412 8.42 16.61 -13.78
N ALA A 413 9.62 16.03 -13.64
CA ALA A 413 10.02 14.82 -14.33
C ALA A 413 10.77 13.88 -13.36
N ILE A 414 10.47 12.59 -13.47
CA ILE A 414 11.02 11.53 -12.63
C ILE A 414 11.46 10.40 -13.55
N GLU A 415 12.71 9.99 -13.43
CA GLU A 415 13.22 8.77 -14.02
C GLU A 415 13.74 7.88 -12.90
N ALA A 416 13.37 6.60 -12.90
CA ALA A 416 13.92 5.66 -11.94
C ALA A 416 14.10 4.29 -12.58
N ALA A 417 15.18 3.62 -12.23
CA ALA A 417 15.51 2.29 -12.65
C ALA A 417 16.02 1.50 -11.44
N TYR A 418 15.47 0.31 -11.27
CA TYR A 418 15.84 -0.64 -10.23
C TYR A 418 16.46 -1.88 -10.85
N SER A 419 17.51 -2.39 -10.21
CA SER A 419 18.10 -3.68 -10.55
C SER A 419 18.47 -4.45 -9.28
N ALA A 420 17.88 -5.63 -9.14
CA ALA A 420 18.23 -6.61 -8.12
C ALA A 420 19.41 -7.51 -8.54
N ASP A 421 19.99 -7.32 -9.73
CA ASP A 421 21.11 -8.14 -10.20
C ASP A 421 22.44 -7.68 -9.59
N ALA A 422 22.48 -6.46 -9.05
CA ALA A 422 23.56 -5.99 -8.19
C ALA A 422 23.41 -6.51 -6.76
N ALA A 423 24.54 -6.68 -6.06
CA ALA A 423 24.59 -6.97 -4.63
C ALA A 423 25.36 -5.84 -3.91
N PRO A 424 24.71 -4.98 -3.11
CA PRO A 424 23.25 -4.90 -2.89
C PRO A 424 22.49 -4.44 -4.15
N ALA A 425 21.17 -4.65 -4.16
CA ALA A 425 20.30 -4.14 -5.22
C ALA A 425 20.45 -2.63 -5.37
N LYS A 426 20.26 -2.08 -6.57
CA LYS A 426 20.43 -0.66 -6.87
C LYS A 426 19.14 -0.02 -7.36
N LEU A 427 18.87 1.20 -6.91
CA LEU A 427 17.82 2.10 -7.39
C LEU A 427 18.48 3.41 -7.86
N SER A 428 18.60 3.59 -9.16
CA SER A 428 19.18 4.78 -9.79
C SER A 428 18.08 5.67 -10.38
N GLY A 429 18.23 6.99 -10.35
CA GLY A 429 17.23 7.87 -10.97
C GLY A 429 17.59 9.35 -11.11
N SER A 430 16.65 10.10 -11.66
CA SER A 430 16.69 11.56 -11.74
C SER A 430 15.34 12.16 -11.30
N LEU A 431 15.39 13.25 -10.56
CA LEU A 431 14.23 14.05 -10.13
C LEU A 431 14.46 15.49 -10.57
N LYS A 432 13.60 15.99 -11.45
CA LYS A 432 13.62 17.39 -11.90
C LYS A 432 12.31 18.05 -11.49
N LEU A 433 12.39 19.11 -10.70
CA LEU A 433 11.25 19.90 -10.25
C LEU A 433 11.45 21.35 -10.69
N ALA A 434 10.44 21.99 -11.26
CA ALA A 434 10.52 23.42 -11.54
C ALA A 434 10.55 24.24 -10.23
N ARG A 435 9.77 23.82 -9.23
CA ARG A 435 9.73 24.48 -7.93
C ARG A 435 9.39 23.49 -6.81
N LEU A 436 9.99 23.66 -5.64
CA LEU A 436 9.68 22.93 -4.42
C LEU A 436 9.61 23.89 -3.24
N ASN A 437 8.46 23.97 -2.57
CA ASN A 437 8.31 24.76 -1.35
C ASN A 437 8.13 23.83 -0.15
N LEU A 438 9.15 23.73 0.69
CA LEU A 438 9.15 22.87 1.87
C LEU A 438 8.48 23.50 3.10
N ALA A 439 8.22 24.82 3.09
CA ALA A 439 7.67 25.52 4.26
C ALA A 439 6.35 24.93 4.79
N PRO A 440 5.38 24.47 3.97
CA PRO A 440 4.14 23.86 4.45
C PRO A 440 4.32 22.49 5.12
N TYR A 441 5.44 21.81 4.85
CA TYR A 441 5.69 20.44 5.28
C TYR A 441 6.46 20.38 6.62
N PHE A 442 7.13 21.46 6.99
CA PHE A 442 7.84 21.55 8.26
C PHE A 442 6.95 22.19 9.32
N ASN A 443 6.28 21.35 10.12
CA ASN A 443 5.71 21.81 11.38
C ASN A 443 6.80 21.80 12.46
N MET A 444 7.44 22.95 12.70
CA MET A 444 8.49 23.10 13.73
C MET A 444 8.00 22.78 15.16
N ALA A 445 6.70 22.60 15.38
CA ALA A 445 6.10 22.29 16.68
C ALA A 445 5.98 20.79 17.00
N ALA A 446 6.33 19.87 16.10
CA ALA A 446 6.23 18.42 16.37
C ALA A 446 7.54 17.88 17.01
N PRO A 447 7.52 17.38 18.26
CA PRO A 447 8.69 16.83 18.94
C PRO A 447 9.01 15.38 18.52
N ALA A 448 8.83 15.04 17.23
CA ALA A 448 9.33 13.77 16.73
C ALA A 448 10.84 13.93 16.54
N GLY A 449 11.64 13.25 17.37
CA GLY A 449 13.09 13.25 17.24
C GLY A 449 13.53 12.88 15.81
N ILE A 450 14.61 13.49 15.34
CA ILE A 450 15.22 13.22 14.05
C ILE A 450 15.84 11.82 14.10
N ARG A 451 15.28 10.90 13.32
CA ARG A 451 15.71 9.50 13.24
C ARG A 451 16.12 9.16 11.82
N TYR A 452 16.98 8.16 11.68
CA TYR A 452 17.28 7.60 10.37
C TYR A 452 16.00 6.98 9.76
N PRO A 453 15.68 7.21 8.47
CA PRO A 453 14.43 6.75 7.87
C PRO A 453 14.22 5.24 7.98
N GLU A 454 13.07 4.80 8.49
CA GLU A 454 12.75 3.38 8.70
C GLU A 454 12.72 2.58 7.39
N LEU A 455 12.24 3.21 6.29
CA LEU A 455 12.25 2.63 4.95
C LEU A 455 13.65 2.17 4.51
N LEU A 456 14.69 2.89 4.96
CA LEU A 456 16.07 2.56 4.60
C LEU A 456 16.67 1.46 5.48
N GLN A 457 16.02 1.09 6.58
CA GLN A 457 16.52 0.11 7.54
C GLN A 457 16.03 -1.32 7.25
N GLN A 458 15.03 -1.49 6.39
CA GLN A 458 14.51 -2.80 6.01
C GLN A 458 15.56 -3.63 5.28
N ALA A 459 15.62 -4.95 5.45
CA ALA A 459 16.65 -5.84 4.87
C ALA A 459 16.66 -5.89 3.32
N ALA A 460 15.56 -5.48 2.67
CA ALA A 460 15.40 -5.48 1.22
C ALA A 460 15.68 -4.12 0.55
N THR A 461 15.95 -3.06 1.32
CA THR A 461 16.26 -1.72 0.78
C THR A 461 17.47 -1.76 -0.17
N PRO A 462 17.35 -1.24 -1.40
CA PRO A 462 18.47 -1.09 -2.32
C PRO A 462 19.39 0.08 -1.92
N GLU A 463 20.59 0.12 -2.48
CA GLU A 463 21.37 1.35 -2.59
C GLU A 463 20.66 2.30 -3.55
N ILE A 464 20.44 3.54 -3.10
CA ILE A 464 19.75 4.58 -3.86
C ILE A 464 20.79 5.59 -4.33
N GLU A 465 20.78 5.88 -5.63
CA GLU A 465 21.55 6.95 -6.25
C GLU A 465 20.62 7.81 -7.11
N ALA A 466 20.51 9.11 -6.83
CA ALA A 466 19.63 9.98 -7.59
C ALA A 466 20.25 11.35 -7.88
N GLN A 467 20.03 11.85 -9.10
CA GLN A 467 20.32 13.25 -9.43
C GLN A 467 19.07 14.09 -9.17
N ILE A 468 19.19 15.13 -8.35
CA ILE A 468 18.10 16.02 -7.99
C ILE A 468 18.38 17.39 -8.58
N GLN A 469 17.40 17.96 -9.29
CA GLN A 469 17.44 19.29 -9.87
C GLN A 469 16.15 20.02 -9.51
N ILE A 470 16.26 21.21 -8.93
CA ILE A 470 15.12 22.03 -8.52
C ILE A 470 15.34 23.46 -9.00
N GLY A 471 14.46 23.98 -9.85
CA GLY A 471 14.59 25.34 -10.39
C GLY A 471 14.49 26.41 -9.30
N SER A 472 13.49 26.31 -8.42
CA SER A 472 13.35 27.19 -7.26
C SER A 472 12.99 26.39 -6.01
N LEU A 473 13.86 26.45 -4.99
CA LEU A 473 13.71 25.78 -3.72
C LEU A 473 13.44 26.80 -2.61
N THR A 474 12.35 26.61 -1.89
CA THR A 474 12.05 27.39 -0.68
C THR A 474 12.13 26.47 0.53
N LEU A 475 13.07 26.74 1.43
CA LEU A 475 13.22 26.03 2.69
C LEU A 475 12.39 26.68 3.81
N PRO A 476 12.13 25.97 4.92
CA PRO A 476 11.57 26.57 6.12
C PRO A 476 12.40 27.76 6.60
N GLY A 477 11.76 28.76 7.20
CA GLY A 477 12.40 30.03 7.57
C GLY A 477 12.39 31.08 6.46
N GLY A 478 12.13 30.70 5.21
CA GLY A 478 12.05 31.62 4.08
C GLY A 478 13.28 31.62 3.18
N LEU A 479 14.30 30.80 3.49
CA LEU A 479 15.49 30.69 2.64
C LEU A 479 15.13 30.25 1.22
N GLN A 480 15.66 30.97 0.24
CA GLN A 480 15.46 30.72 -1.18
C GLN A 480 16.77 30.32 -1.83
N ALA A 481 16.71 29.28 -2.65
CA ALA A 481 17.81 28.84 -3.50
C ALA A 481 17.27 28.59 -4.91
N ASP A 482 18.02 29.04 -5.91
CA ASP A 482 17.67 28.86 -7.32
C ASP A 482 18.64 27.86 -7.97
N ASP A 483 18.19 27.18 -9.03
CA ASP A 483 18.98 26.20 -9.77
C ASP A 483 19.70 25.17 -8.89
N PHE A 484 19.00 24.69 -7.86
CA PHE A 484 19.52 23.72 -6.92
C PHE A 484 19.78 22.38 -7.60
N THR A 485 20.99 21.86 -7.47
CA THR A 485 21.40 20.56 -8.02
C THR A 485 22.19 19.77 -6.98
N THR A 486 21.99 18.45 -6.91
CA THR A 486 22.77 17.56 -6.05
C THR A 486 22.70 16.10 -6.50
N ARG A 487 23.68 15.29 -6.10
CA ARG A 487 23.61 13.83 -6.16
C ARG A 487 23.33 13.27 -4.77
N MET A 488 22.20 12.58 -4.65
CA MET A 488 21.80 11.87 -3.46
C MET A 488 22.27 10.42 -3.49
N PHE A 489 22.92 9.98 -2.42
CA PHE A 489 23.20 8.58 -2.10
C PHE A 489 22.48 8.21 -0.82
N ALA A 490 21.75 7.10 -0.78
CA ALA A 490 21.11 6.60 0.44
C ALA A 490 21.15 5.08 0.50
N ASN A 491 21.48 4.52 1.67
CA ASN A 491 21.46 3.08 1.91
C ASN A 491 21.11 2.80 3.38
N ARG A 492 21.51 1.67 3.97
CA ARG A 492 21.28 1.38 5.40
C ARG A 492 22.17 2.17 6.35
N GLU A 493 23.30 2.65 5.88
CA GLU A 493 24.39 3.17 6.70
C GLU A 493 24.47 4.69 6.67
N ARG A 494 24.12 5.32 5.53
CA ARG A 494 24.23 6.78 5.38
C ARG A 494 23.30 7.33 4.30
N ILE A 495 22.92 8.59 4.48
CA ILE A 495 22.33 9.45 3.45
C ILE A 495 23.35 10.55 3.18
N ALA A 496 23.64 10.85 1.92
CA ALA A 496 24.54 11.92 1.53
C ALA A 496 24.00 12.67 0.31
N LEU A 497 23.90 13.99 0.42
CA LEU A 497 23.73 14.92 -0.68
C LEU A 497 25.11 15.47 -1.01
N THR A 498 25.62 15.14 -2.19
CA THR A 498 26.98 15.47 -2.64
C THR A 498 26.91 16.35 -3.88
N ALA A 499 28.00 17.08 -4.17
CA ALA A 499 28.05 18.01 -5.30
C ALA A 499 26.81 18.93 -5.33
N LEU A 500 26.41 19.42 -4.15
CA LEU A 500 25.36 20.41 -4.02
C LEU A 500 25.84 21.70 -4.68
N SER A 501 25.03 22.28 -5.56
CA SER A 501 25.26 23.61 -6.14
C SER A 501 23.92 24.33 -6.27
N ALA A 502 23.87 25.61 -5.91
CA ALA A 502 22.69 26.46 -6.10
C ALA A 502 23.07 27.95 -6.21
N GLY A 503 22.21 28.74 -6.84
CA GLY A 503 22.18 30.19 -6.65
C GLY A 503 21.63 30.54 -5.27
N LEU A 504 22.25 31.51 -4.60
CA LEU A 504 21.89 31.92 -3.24
C LEU A 504 22.06 33.44 -3.08
N TYR A 505 20.94 34.17 -2.97
CA TYR A 505 20.89 35.64 -2.82
C TYR A 505 21.87 36.42 -3.72
N GLY A 506 21.84 36.15 -5.03
CA GLY A 506 22.69 36.80 -6.04
C GLY A 506 24.09 36.19 -6.19
N GLY A 507 24.52 35.36 -5.25
CA GLY A 507 25.76 34.59 -5.30
C GLY A 507 25.52 33.11 -5.62
N ARG A 508 26.50 32.27 -5.27
CA ARG A 508 26.45 30.81 -5.44
C ARG A 508 26.84 30.10 -4.15
N THR A 509 26.33 28.90 -3.95
CA THR A 509 26.70 28.00 -2.86
C THR A 509 26.98 26.62 -3.41
N GLU A 510 28.03 25.98 -2.90
CA GLU A 510 28.43 24.62 -3.24
C GLU A 510 28.74 23.81 -1.97
N GLY A 511 28.58 22.48 -2.02
CA GLY A 511 29.02 21.62 -0.91
C GLY A 511 28.32 20.27 -0.82
N GLY A 512 28.01 19.86 0.40
CA GLY A 512 27.32 18.61 0.69
C GLY A 512 26.87 18.49 2.13
N ILE A 513 25.90 17.61 2.35
CA ILE A 513 25.39 17.25 3.68
C ILE A 513 25.25 15.74 3.76
N SER A 514 25.63 15.15 4.89
CA SER A 514 25.44 13.73 5.13
C SER A 514 24.88 13.44 6.53
N MET A 515 24.23 12.30 6.65
CA MET A 515 23.66 11.74 7.86
C MET A 515 24.07 10.26 7.94
N ALA A 516 24.87 9.89 8.93
CA ALA A 516 25.22 8.52 9.23
C ALA A 516 24.18 7.89 10.17
N ASN A 517 23.82 6.63 9.91
CA ASN A 517 22.89 5.83 10.70
C ASN A 517 23.56 5.31 11.98
N THR A 518 23.84 6.21 12.92
CA THR A 518 24.28 5.88 14.29
C THR A 518 23.15 6.14 15.28
N SER A 519 23.29 5.66 16.51
CA SER A 519 22.36 5.99 17.61
C SER A 519 23.08 6.84 18.67
N PRO A 520 22.76 8.14 18.83
CA PRO A 520 21.97 8.98 17.92
C PRO A 520 22.70 9.26 16.58
N PRO A 521 22.00 9.73 15.52
CA PRO A 521 22.59 9.98 14.20
C PRO A 521 23.69 11.05 14.22
N VAL A 522 24.66 10.92 13.33
CA VAL A 522 25.76 11.89 13.12
C VAL A 522 25.56 12.60 11.78
N TYR A 523 25.74 13.92 11.78
CA TYR A 523 25.60 14.78 10.61
C TYR A 523 26.92 15.46 10.29
N HIS A 524 27.16 15.70 9.00
CA HIS A 524 28.28 16.49 8.52
C HIS A 524 27.79 17.42 7.42
N LEU A 525 28.07 18.71 7.56
CA LEU A 525 27.76 19.75 6.58
C LEU A 525 29.07 20.40 6.15
N GLN A 526 29.28 20.42 4.83
CA GLN A 526 30.34 21.19 4.20
C GLN A 526 29.70 22.14 3.20
N GLN A 527 29.93 23.43 3.35
CA GLN A 527 29.36 24.47 2.49
C GLN A 527 30.42 25.52 2.19
N ALA A 528 30.53 25.90 0.93
CA ALA A 528 31.23 27.09 0.47
C ALA A 528 30.20 28.00 -0.20
N ALA A 529 30.24 29.29 0.10
CA ALA A 529 29.39 30.30 -0.51
C ALA A 529 30.27 31.40 -1.07
N ASP A 530 29.94 31.88 -2.26
CA ASP A 530 30.70 32.89 -2.99
C ASP A 530 29.78 34.01 -3.49
N ASN A 531 30.19 35.25 -3.22
CA ASN A 531 29.50 36.48 -3.61
C ASN A 531 28.03 36.57 -3.19
N VAL A 532 27.70 36.08 -1.98
CA VAL A 532 26.32 36.06 -1.46
C VAL A 532 25.98 37.37 -0.75
N LEU A 533 24.80 37.92 -1.01
CA LEU A 533 24.31 39.07 -0.26
C LEU A 533 23.98 38.67 1.19
N ILE A 534 24.77 39.15 2.14
CA ILE A 534 24.71 38.71 3.54
C ILE A 534 23.44 39.15 4.25
N ARG A 535 22.97 40.37 3.99
CA ARG A 535 21.80 40.94 4.68
C ARG A 535 20.51 40.12 4.46
N PRO A 536 20.06 39.85 3.21
CA PRO A 536 18.84 39.08 3.00
C PRO A 536 18.99 37.62 3.47
N LEU A 537 20.18 37.03 3.35
CA LEU A 537 20.48 35.70 3.88
C LEU A 537 20.26 35.62 5.40
N LEU A 538 20.86 36.53 6.16
CA LEU A 538 20.73 36.55 7.63
C LEU A 538 19.30 36.89 8.08
N GLN A 539 18.60 37.72 7.31
CA GLN A 539 17.20 38.07 7.58
C GLN A 539 16.29 36.83 7.49
N ASP A 540 16.44 36.01 6.45
CA ASP A 540 15.60 34.83 6.25
C ASP A 540 16.02 33.65 7.14
N LEU A 541 17.31 33.53 7.49
CA LEU A 541 17.80 32.44 8.34
C LEU A 541 17.63 32.70 9.84
N LEU A 542 17.97 33.89 10.30
CA LEU A 542 18.13 34.23 11.72
C LEU A 542 17.26 35.40 12.16
N GLY A 543 16.52 36.04 11.25
CA GLY A 543 15.84 37.30 11.53
C GLY A 543 16.80 38.48 11.76
N TYR A 544 18.09 38.32 11.46
CA TYR A 544 19.13 39.30 11.76
C TYR A 544 19.50 40.10 10.51
N HIS A 545 19.57 41.43 10.61
CA HIS A 545 19.74 42.29 9.43
C HIS A 545 20.71 43.46 9.67
N ASN A 546 21.60 43.33 10.65
CA ASN A 546 22.46 44.44 11.11
C ASN A 546 23.82 44.48 10.39
N ILE A 547 24.08 43.53 9.49
CA ILE A 547 25.28 43.51 8.66
C ILE A 547 24.83 43.36 7.20
N SER A 548 25.42 44.16 6.34
CA SER A 548 25.24 44.13 4.88
C SER A 548 26.57 43.99 4.18
N GLY A 549 26.54 43.80 2.86
CA GLY A 549 27.70 43.56 2.01
C GLY A 549 27.59 42.23 1.27
N THR A 550 28.62 41.95 0.49
CA THR A 550 28.74 40.72 -0.30
C THR A 550 29.80 39.84 0.35
N GLY A 551 29.47 38.59 0.65
CA GLY A 551 30.36 37.74 1.41
C GLY A 551 30.59 36.36 0.84
N ASN A 552 31.75 35.82 1.21
CA ASN A 552 32.15 34.45 0.99
C ASN A 552 32.22 33.74 2.34
N ALA A 553 31.77 32.49 2.41
CA ALA A 553 31.80 31.70 3.62
C ALA A 553 32.27 30.28 3.35
N ILE A 554 33.04 29.71 4.28
CA ILE A 554 33.38 28.28 4.30
C ILE A 554 32.93 27.73 5.64
N ILE A 555 32.10 26.69 5.62
CA ILE A 555 31.51 26.06 6.79
C ILE A 555 31.81 24.57 6.70
N ASP A 556 32.43 24.02 7.75
CA ASP A 556 32.61 22.58 7.92
C ASP A 556 32.22 22.24 9.36
N ILE A 557 31.05 21.64 9.54
CA ILE A 557 30.48 21.36 10.86
C ILE A 557 29.95 19.94 10.96
N THR A 558 30.11 19.36 12.14
CA THR A 558 29.57 18.06 12.53
C THR A 558 28.67 18.21 13.74
N ALA A 559 27.65 17.37 13.84
CA ALA A 559 26.76 17.32 15.01
C ALA A 559 26.28 15.88 15.22
N ARG A 560 25.96 15.53 16.46
CA ARG A 560 25.43 14.22 16.84
C ARG A 560 24.19 14.37 17.72
N GLY A 561 23.04 13.96 17.22
CA GLY A 561 21.80 14.14 17.96
C GLY A 561 20.55 13.68 17.23
N ASP A 562 19.52 13.36 18.00
CA ASP A 562 18.18 13.03 17.53
C ASP A 562 17.18 14.17 17.79
N ASN A 563 17.65 15.33 18.27
CA ASN A 563 16.79 16.49 18.52
C ASN A 563 17.62 17.78 18.47
N ARG A 564 16.94 18.93 18.37
CA ARG A 564 17.60 20.25 18.27
C ARG A 564 18.60 20.49 19.40
N LYS A 565 18.25 20.15 20.64
CA LYS A 565 19.11 20.39 21.81
C LYS A 565 20.39 19.57 21.73
N SER A 566 20.31 18.28 21.44
CA SER A 566 21.49 17.42 21.31
C SER A 566 22.37 17.79 20.12
N LEU A 567 21.76 18.21 19.00
CA LEU A 567 22.50 18.74 17.85
C LEU A 567 23.30 20.00 18.20
N THR A 568 22.69 20.98 18.88
CA THR A 568 23.39 22.21 19.29
C THR A 568 24.52 21.89 20.28
N GLN A 569 24.27 21.04 21.28
CA GLN A 569 25.27 20.70 22.31
C GLN A 569 26.48 19.93 21.78
N THR A 570 26.33 19.24 20.64
CA THR A 570 27.40 18.43 20.03
C THR A 570 27.99 19.08 18.78
N LEU A 571 27.52 20.27 18.42
CA LEU A 571 27.99 21.00 17.26
C LEU A 571 29.49 21.30 17.41
N ALA A 572 30.27 20.88 16.42
CA ALA A 572 31.72 21.08 16.37
C ALA A 572 32.19 21.30 14.92
N GLY A 573 33.23 22.10 14.73
CA GLY A 573 33.77 22.37 13.39
C GLY A 573 34.31 23.79 13.26
N SER A 574 34.29 24.34 12.04
CA SER A 574 34.81 25.67 11.75
C SER A 574 33.92 26.48 10.82
N LEU A 575 34.01 27.80 10.95
CA LEU A 575 33.35 28.80 10.11
C LEU A 575 34.37 29.86 9.72
N GLN A 576 34.49 30.13 8.43
CA GLN A 576 35.20 31.29 7.90
C GLN A 576 34.20 32.18 7.16
N LEU A 577 34.25 33.48 7.41
CA LEU A 577 33.37 34.46 6.78
C LEU A 577 34.19 35.69 6.39
N ASN A 578 34.11 36.08 5.12
CA ASN A 578 34.68 37.31 4.60
C ASN A 578 33.57 38.10 3.93
N VAL A 579 33.41 39.37 4.29
CA VAL A 579 32.40 40.27 3.71
C VAL A 579 33.11 41.52 3.19
N ALA A 580 32.84 41.87 1.95
CA ALA A 580 33.35 43.05 1.28
C ALA A 580 32.25 44.11 1.12
N ASP A 581 32.66 45.37 1.08
CA ASP A 581 31.85 46.53 0.70
C ASP A 581 30.48 46.57 1.41
N GLY A 582 30.53 46.48 2.73
CA GLY A 582 29.36 46.33 3.58
C GLY A 582 29.13 47.50 4.53
N ALA A 583 28.11 47.36 5.35
CA ALA A 583 27.83 48.28 6.44
C ALA A 583 27.24 47.58 7.65
N MET A 584 27.66 47.99 8.84
CA MET A 584 26.99 47.69 10.10
C MET A 584 25.80 48.63 10.27
N ILE A 585 24.59 48.09 10.21
CA ILE A 585 23.32 48.81 10.29
C ILE A 585 22.86 48.81 11.74
N GLY A 586 22.35 49.94 12.23
CA GLY A 586 21.95 50.09 13.64
C GLY A 586 23.05 50.62 14.55
N PHE A 587 24.30 50.66 14.07
CA PHE A 587 25.48 51.07 14.84
C PHE A 587 26.15 52.27 14.18
N ASP A 588 25.99 53.44 14.78
CA ASP A 588 26.80 54.62 14.44
C ASP A 588 28.08 54.63 15.27
N MET A 589 29.13 54.01 14.74
CA MET A 589 30.40 53.96 15.45
C MET A 589 30.99 55.35 15.67
N ARG A 590 30.67 56.34 14.82
CA ARG A 590 31.14 57.72 14.99
C ARG A 590 30.44 58.39 16.16
N ASN A 591 29.12 58.24 16.26
CA ASN A 591 28.33 58.78 17.37
C ASN A 591 28.65 58.08 18.69
N ILE A 592 28.82 56.75 18.69
CA ILE A 592 29.23 55.97 19.87
C ILE A 592 30.57 56.49 20.41
N LEU A 593 31.57 56.62 19.54
CA LEU A 593 32.88 57.17 19.92
C LEU A 593 32.78 58.64 20.37
N SER A 594 31.83 59.41 19.86
CA SER A 594 31.60 60.81 20.27
C SER A 594 30.81 60.98 21.58
N ARG A 595 30.03 59.98 22.01
CA ARG A 595 29.24 60.00 23.25
C ARG A 595 29.94 59.31 24.41
N ALA A 596 30.74 58.29 24.12
CA ALA A 596 31.62 57.65 25.10
C ALA A 596 32.57 58.68 25.76
N SER A 597 32.95 59.75 25.05
CA SER A 597 33.74 60.86 25.58
C SER A 597 33.02 61.74 26.60
N ASP A 598 31.69 61.76 26.60
CA ASP A 598 30.89 62.62 27.47
C ASP A 598 30.44 61.91 28.76
N ASN A 599 30.92 60.68 29.01
CA ASN A 599 30.50 59.82 30.12
C ASN A 599 28.96 59.62 30.19
N ALA A 600 28.29 59.80 29.04
CA ALA A 600 26.86 59.58 28.87
C ALA A 600 26.61 58.10 28.52
N ALA A 601 25.48 57.57 28.95
CA ALA A 601 25.07 56.22 28.55
C ALA A 601 25.10 56.11 27.01
N ILE A 602 25.80 55.10 26.48
CA ILE A 602 25.83 54.78 25.05
C ILE A 602 24.48 54.16 24.68
N GLY A 603 23.46 55.00 24.61
CA GLY A 603 22.13 54.65 24.13
C GLY A 603 21.97 55.08 22.68
N GLY A 604 21.54 54.15 21.82
CA GLY A 604 21.10 54.48 20.47
C GLY A 604 21.30 53.36 19.45
N TYR A 605 20.65 52.22 19.65
CA TYR A 605 20.31 51.40 18.50
C TYR A 605 19.31 52.21 17.66
N SER A 606 19.72 52.65 16.48
CA SER A 606 18.86 53.37 15.54
C SER A 606 19.06 52.79 14.15
N THR A 607 17.99 52.25 13.58
CA THR A 607 17.99 51.58 12.27
C THR A 607 18.34 52.52 11.12
N ASP A 608 18.29 53.84 11.33
CA ASP A 608 18.57 54.86 10.34
C ASP A 608 20.07 55.17 10.20
N VAL A 609 20.91 54.56 11.03
CA VAL A 609 22.36 54.81 11.02
C VAL A 609 23.16 53.59 10.63
N GLN A 610 24.23 53.82 9.86
CA GLN A 610 25.08 52.77 9.30
C GLN A 610 26.56 53.15 9.39
N THR A 611 27.41 52.18 9.74
CA THR A 611 28.87 52.31 9.67
C THR A 611 29.40 51.48 8.50
N PRO A 612 29.81 52.10 7.38
CA PRO A 612 30.35 51.37 6.24
C PRO A 612 31.74 50.78 6.53
N PHE A 613 32.05 49.66 5.88
CA PHE A 613 33.34 48.97 5.94
C PHE A 613 33.72 48.42 4.56
N SER A 614 35.01 48.38 4.24
CA SER A 614 35.51 47.76 3.01
C SER A 614 35.76 46.27 3.18
N ARG A 615 36.14 45.82 4.38
CA ARG A 615 36.40 44.42 4.70
C ARG A 615 35.92 44.05 6.09
N PHE A 616 35.27 42.91 6.22
CA PHE A 616 35.05 42.20 7.47
C PHE A 616 35.52 40.76 7.29
N SER A 617 36.34 40.24 8.20
CA SER A 617 36.85 38.87 8.16
C SER A 617 36.77 38.23 9.54
N MET A 618 36.20 37.03 9.61
CA MET A 618 36.02 36.25 10.83
C MET A 618 36.38 34.79 10.57
N SER A 619 37.08 34.17 11.50
CA SER A 619 37.32 32.73 11.54
C SER A 619 36.99 32.22 12.93
N SER A 620 36.13 31.20 13.01
CA SER A 620 35.65 30.66 14.27
C SER A 620 35.78 29.15 14.32
N ASP A 621 36.22 28.65 15.46
CA ASP A 621 36.13 27.24 15.84
C ASP A 621 34.92 27.02 16.75
N ILE A 622 34.20 25.95 16.48
CA ILE A 622 33.00 25.55 17.21
C ILE A 622 33.31 24.25 17.94
N SER A 623 33.01 24.21 19.24
CA SER A 623 33.13 22.99 20.04
C SER A 623 32.06 22.98 21.12
N GLY A 624 31.24 21.93 21.12
CA GLY A 624 30.17 21.74 22.11
C GLY A 624 29.07 22.80 22.01
N GLY A 625 28.79 23.30 20.80
CA GLY A 625 27.85 24.39 20.59
C GLY A 625 28.35 25.78 20.99
N ILE A 626 29.63 25.92 21.36
CA ILE A 626 30.24 27.22 21.66
C ILE A 626 31.17 27.56 20.50
N SER A 627 30.83 28.62 19.76
CA SER A 627 31.68 29.23 18.74
C SER A 627 32.63 30.22 19.41
N ARG A 628 33.92 30.07 19.15
CA ARG A 628 34.98 30.99 19.59
C ARG A 628 35.72 31.50 18.38
N HIS A 629 36.11 32.75 18.40
CA HIS A 629 36.92 33.34 17.34
C HIS A 629 37.98 34.25 17.94
N ASP A 630 39.12 34.28 17.29
CA ASP A 630 40.22 35.18 17.61
C ASP A 630 40.55 36.01 16.36
N ASN A 631 40.89 37.28 16.57
CA ASN A 631 41.34 38.19 15.51
C ASN A 631 40.33 38.39 14.36
N THR A 632 39.04 38.53 14.68
CA THR A 632 38.07 39.09 13.73
C THR A 632 38.47 40.53 13.42
N GLU A 633 38.42 40.92 12.15
CA GLU A 633 38.80 42.26 11.72
C GLU A 633 37.67 42.93 10.93
N LEU A 634 37.47 44.22 11.17
CA LEU A 634 36.67 45.10 10.34
C LEU A 634 37.51 46.33 9.97
N VAL A 635 37.59 46.60 8.67
CA VAL A 635 38.34 47.71 8.09
C VAL A 635 37.37 48.67 7.42
N SER A 636 37.44 49.94 7.81
CA SER A 636 36.76 51.05 7.13
C SER A 636 37.73 52.20 6.86
N ASP A 637 37.27 53.23 6.14
CA ASP A 637 38.07 54.41 5.79
C ASP A 637 38.65 55.15 7.00
N THR A 638 38.02 55.01 8.17
CA THR A 638 38.38 55.73 9.39
C THR A 638 38.70 54.83 10.56
N LEU A 639 38.26 53.58 10.55
CA LEU A 639 38.36 52.66 11.70
C LEU A 639 39.01 51.33 11.30
N LEU A 640 39.83 50.82 12.21
CA LEU A 640 40.28 49.43 12.22
C LEU A 640 39.79 48.80 13.52
N ILE A 641 38.88 47.83 13.44
CA ILE A 641 38.32 47.14 14.59
C ILE A 641 38.86 45.71 14.59
N SER A 642 39.44 45.30 15.70
CA SER A 642 39.79 43.89 15.95
C SER A 642 38.96 43.35 17.10
N SER A 643 38.37 42.16 16.98
CA SER A 643 37.62 41.51 18.05
C SER A 643 38.04 40.06 18.29
N SER A 644 37.82 39.63 19.53
CA SER A 644 37.95 38.24 19.98
C SER A 644 36.80 37.94 20.93
N GLY A 645 36.16 36.79 20.79
CA GLY A 645 34.97 36.51 21.57
C GLY A 645 34.39 35.12 21.35
N SER A 646 33.17 34.98 21.84
CA SER A 646 32.45 33.71 21.79
C SER A 646 30.94 33.91 21.81
N ILE A 647 30.25 33.03 21.09
CA ILE A 647 28.81 32.87 21.16
C ILE A 647 28.47 31.43 21.58
N ASP A 648 27.65 31.29 22.61
CA ASP A 648 27.12 30.01 23.04
C ASP A 648 25.75 29.79 22.39
N PHE A 649 25.66 28.88 21.42
CA PHE A 649 24.42 28.57 20.72
C PHE A 649 23.39 27.85 21.61
N ASN A 650 23.80 27.29 22.75
CA ASN A 650 22.90 26.64 23.69
C ASN A 650 22.10 27.68 24.51
N THR A 651 22.72 28.82 24.82
CA THR A 651 22.15 29.88 25.66
C THR A 651 21.85 31.17 24.88
N GLN A 652 22.29 31.25 23.62
CA GLN A 652 22.27 32.45 22.78
C GLN A 652 22.98 33.66 23.41
N MET A 653 23.96 33.40 24.28
CA MET A 653 24.76 34.42 24.95
C MET A 653 26.01 34.75 24.15
N LEU A 654 26.25 36.04 23.93
CA LEU A 654 27.41 36.62 23.28
C LEU A 654 28.36 37.23 24.32
N SER A 655 29.67 37.09 24.10
CA SER A 655 30.71 37.79 24.85
C SER A 655 31.86 38.16 23.91
N GLU A 656 31.95 39.44 23.54
CA GLU A 656 32.97 39.98 22.63
C GLU A 656 33.85 41.00 23.34
N SER A 657 35.13 40.99 23.01
CA SER A 657 36.07 42.05 23.33
C SER A 657 36.55 42.71 22.05
N LEU A 658 36.25 43.99 21.86
CA LEU A 658 36.63 44.75 20.67
C LEU A 658 37.72 45.76 21.00
N LEU A 659 38.57 46.04 20.03
CA LEU A 659 39.58 47.09 20.10
C LEU A 659 39.49 47.94 18.83
N ILE A 660 39.08 49.19 18.99
CA ILE A 660 38.86 50.13 17.89
C ILE A 660 40.10 51.04 17.76
N ARG A 661 40.68 51.12 16.57
CA ARG A 661 41.83 51.95 16.21
C ARG A 661 41.48 52.96 15.13
N ASN A 662 42.22 54.07 15.04
CA ASN A 662 42.14 54.93 13.86
C ASN A 662 42.84 54.25 12.69
N ALA A 663 42.19 54.20 11.53
CA ALA A 663 42.86 53.77 10.31
C ALA A 663 43.86 54.84 9.78
N ARG A 664 43.58 56.14 10.01
CA ARG A 664 44.35 57.28 9.46
C ARG A 664 45.44 57.81 10.39
N ASN A 665 45.33 57.57 11.70
CA ASN A 665 46.33 57.95 12.70
C ASN A 665 46.63 56.78 13.66
N ARG A 666 47.59 55.93 13.27
CA ARG A 666 47.94 54.71 14.02
C ARG A 666 48.57 54.97 15.40
N SER A 667 49.02 56.20 15.66
CA SER A 667 49.62 56.60 16.94
C SER A 667 48.58 56.95 18.02
N ALA A 668 47.30 57.06 17.67
CA ALA A 668 46.23 57.34 18.62
C ALA A 668 45.92 56.12 19.50
N LYS A 669 45.62 56.36 20.80
CA LYS A 669 45.27 55.30 21.75
C LYS A 669 44.00 54.55 21.29
N PRO A 670 43.99 53.20 21.29
CA PRO A 670 42.84 52.42 20.88
C PRO A 670 41.71 52.44 21.94
N VAL A 671 40.47 52.19 21.51
CA VAL A 671 39.28 52.13 22.37
C VAL A 671 38.88 50.66 22.59
N PRO A 672 39.05 50.10 23.80
CA PRO A 672 38.62 48.75 24.08
C PRO A 672 37.16 48.74 24.55
N LEU A 673 36.30 47.97 23.88
CA LEU A 673 34.89 47.78 24.22
C LEU A 673 34.63 46.32 24.58
N LYS A 674 33.60 46.08 25.39
CA LYS A 674 33.09 44.76 25.72
C LYS A 674 31.61 44.68 25.37
N ILE A 675 31.22 43.65 24.63
CA ILE A 675 29.82 43.36 24.29
C ILE A 675 29.43 42.07 25.00
N THR A 676 28.36 42.07 25.79
CA THR A 676 27.89 40.88 26.51
C THR A 676 26.37 40.81 26.58
N GLY A 677 25.81 39.62 26.61
CA GLY A 677 24.37 39.38 26.82
C GLY A 677 23.73 38.60 25.67
N PRO A 678 22.39 38.58 25.59
CA PRO A 678 21.68 37.89 24.52
C PRO A 678 22.08 38.42 23.13
N ALA A 679 22.34 37.53 22.18
CA ALA A 679 22.82 37.91 20.84
C ALA A 679 21.87 38.84 20.07
N GLU A 680 20.56 38.73 20.31
CA GLU A 680 19.54 39.59 19.70
C GLU A 680 19.59 41.04 20.21
N ASN A 681 20.01 41.23 21.47
CA ASN A 681 20.08 42.54 22.10
C ASN A 681 21.22 42.60 23.14
N PRO A 682 22.47 42.72 22.70
CA PRO A 682 23.61 42.69 23.60
C PRO A 682 23.88 44.06 24.24
N SER A 683 24.46 44.06 25.44
CA SER A 683 24.92 45.27 26.12
C SER A 683 26.34 45.63 25.68
N VAL A 684 26.61 46.92 25.42
CA VAL A 684 27.91 47.44 24.97
C VAL A 684 28.49 48.36 26.04
N THR A 685 29.72 48.07 26.50
CA THR A 685 30.40 48.81 27.58
C THR A 685 31.86 49.07 27.27
N LEU A 686 32.48 50.04 27.94
CA LEU A 686 33.92 50.30 27.85
C LEU A 686 34.70 49.28 28.69
N ASP A 687 35.76 48.70 28.14
CA ASP A 687 36.64 47.77 28.88
C ASP A 687 37.64 48.57 29.74
N TYR A 688 37.14 49.07 30.87
CA TYR A 688 37.91 49.85 31.83
C TYR A 688 39.15 49.12 32.39
N PRO A 689 39.10 47.80 32.70
CA PRO A 689 40.29 47.04 33.07
C PRO A 689 41.41 47.10 32.02
N ARG A 690 41.11 46.95 30.73
CA ARG A 690 42.12 47.07 29.66
C ARG A 690 42.70 48.48 29.53
N LEU A 691 41.90 49.52 29.77
CA LEU A 691 42.36 50.92 29.76
C LEU A 691 43.26 51.29 30.93
N THR A 692 43.17 50.55 32.04
CA THR A 692 43.85 50.88 33.29
C THR A 692 44.94 49.88 33.67
N LEU A 693 45.26 48.97 32.75
CA LEU A 693 46.29 47.96 32.93
C LEU A 693 47.67 48.62 33.09
N GLY A 694 48.35 48.37 34.22
CA GLY A 694 49.65 48.98 34.55
C GLY A 694 49.57 50.30 35.33
N LEU A 695 48.36 50.80 35.63
CA LEU A 695 48.15 51.99 36.47
C LEU A 695 47.76 51.57 37.89
N ASN A 696 48.44 52.12 38.89
CA ASN A 696 48.32 51.65 40.28
C ASN A 696 47.49 52.58 41.16
N THR A 697 47.34 53.87 40.79
CA THR A 697 46.60 54.84 41.60
C THR A 697 45.22 55.18 41.01
N PRO A 698 44.19 55.45 41.86
CA PRO A 698 42.88 55.91 41.39
C PRO A 698 42.94 57.19 40.54
N GLU A 699 43.87 58.10 40.82
CA GLU A 699 44.09 59.31 40.01
C GLU A 699 44.68 58.98 38.63
N GLU A 700 45.64 58.07 38.52
CA GLU A 700 46.20 57.61 37.24
C GLU A 700 45.13 56.97 36.36
N LYS A 701 44.29 56.11 36.95
CA LYS A 701 43.19 55.45 36.23
C LYS A 701 42.14 56.45 35.74
N ARG A 702 41.78 57.44 36.56
CA ARG A 702 40.90 58.56 36.18
C ARG A 702 41.53 59.45 35.10
N ARG A 703 42.83 59.74 35.18
CA ARG A 703 43.57 60.51 34.17
C ARG A 703 43.67 59.76 32.86
N ALA A 704 44.02 58.48 32.86
CA ALA A 704 44.10 57.67 31.65
C ALA A 704 42.74 57.55 30.95
N LEU A 705 41.65 57.40 31.71
CA LEU A 705 40.29 57.48 31.18
C LEU A 705 40.03 58.87 30.56
N ALA A 706 40.26 59.95 31.32
CA ALA A 706 40.01 61.31 30.86
C ALA A 706 40.88 61.70 29.63
N GLU A 707 42.15 61.29 29.59
CA GLU A 707 43.05 61.50 28.46
C GLU A 707 42.66 60.66 27.25
N THR A 708 42.31 59.39 27.43
CA THR A 708 41.88 58.53 26.33
C THR A 708 40.60 59.06 25.71
N LEU A 709 39.61 59.48 26.51
CA LEU A 709 38.39 60.12 26.04
C LEU A 709 38.63 61.51 25.40
N LYS A 710 39.63 62.27 25.89
CA LYS A 710 39.98 63.61 25.37
C LYS A 710 40.82 63.57 24.08
N GLU A 711 41.79 62.66 23.96
CA GLU A 711 42.53 62.38 22.72
C GLU A 711 41.57 61.85 21.63
N GLN A 712 40.62 60.99 22.02
CA GLN A 712 39.52 60.55 21.17
C GLN A 712 38.59 61.68 20.72
N TRP A 713 38.59 62.83 21.40
CA TRP A 713 37.80 63.98 20.97
C TRP A 713 38.50 64.79 19.87
N GLN A 714 39.83 64.82 19.87
CA GLN A 714 40.61 65.61 18.89
C GLN A 714 40.68 64.94 17.50
N TRP A 715 40.85 63.62 17.42
CA TRP A 715 40.92 62.91 16.12
C TRP A 715 39.55 62.85 15.38
N LEU A 716 38.41 62.85 16.09
CA LEU A 716 37.04 62.80 15.54
C LEU A 716 36.62 64.18 15.03
N LYS A 717 37.18 65.26 15.61
CA LYS A 717 37.00 66.62 15.10
C LYS A 717 37.81 66.90 13.83
N GLN A 718 39.00 66.33 13.70
CA GLN A 718 39.83 66.49 12.50
C GLN A 718 39.24 65.75 11.28
N SER A 719 38.51 64.64 11.47
CA SER A 719 37.79 63.99 10.37
C SER A 719 36.59 64.81 9.85
N ARG A 720 35.98 65.64 10.71
CA ARG A 720 34.86 66.53 10.37
C ARG A 720 35.26 67.71 9.49
N THR A 721 36.53 68.13 9.53
CA THR A 721 37.03 69.33 8.82
C THR A 721 37.59 69.04 7.43
N LEU A 722 37.92 67.77 7.12
CA LEU A 722 38.45 67.38 5.81
C LEU A 722 37.40 66.77 4.86
N SER A 723 36.28 66.23 5.37
CA SER A 723 35.18 65.72 4.53
C SER A 723 34.36 66.83 3.87
N ASP A 724 34.30 68.02 4.48
CA ASP A 724 33.66 69.20 3.89
C ASP A 724 34.55 69.89 2.83
N GLY A 725 35.86 69.62 2.83
CA GLY A 725 36.82 70.18 1.87
C GLY A 725 36.84 69.52 0.49
N LEU A 726 36.22 68.35 0.31
CA LEU A 726 36.17 67.62 -0.97
C LEU A 726 34.83 67.77 -1.72
N ARG A 727 33.88 68.57 -1.20
CA ARG A 727 32.60 68.87 -1.87
C ARG A 727 32.57 70.19 -2.65
N HIS A 728 33.70 70.89 -2.72
CA HIS A 728 33.80 72.11 -3.52
C HIS A 728 35.09 72.13 -4.34
N THR A 729 35.03 71.57 -5.54
CA THR A 729 35.66 72.15 -6.74
C THR A 729 34.77 71.82 -7.93
N PRO A 730 34.54 72.78 -8.85
CA PRO A 730 33.47 72.73 -9.86
C PRO A 730 33.67 71.69 -10.95
#